data_AF-A0AAV6RNF9-F1
#
_entry.id   AF-A0AAV6RNF9-F1
#
_cell.length_a   1.000
_cell.length_b   1.000
_cell.length_c   1.000
_cell.angle_alpha   90.00
_cell.angle_beta   90.00
_cell.angle_gamma   90.00
#
_symmetry.space_group_name_H-M   'P 1'
#
loop_
_entity.id
_entity.type
_entity.pdbx_description
1 polymer ?
#
loop_
_entity_poly.entity_id
_entity_poly.type
_entity_poly.pdbx_seq_one_letter_code
_entity_poly.pdbx_strand_id
1 'polypeptide(L)'
;MSAKAISEQTGKEFLYKYVCTSAAIQNKFRYANVTTETDFDRLVQEHPWLLTERLVVKPDQLIKRRGKLGLVGVNLDLNGVREWLKPRLMKETTVGKAKGILKNFLIEPFVPHKQEEEFYVCIYATREGDYVLFHHEGGVDVGDVDAKAKKLLIGVDEKISEDSVKKELLTHAPNEKKEILASFIVGLFNLYEDLFFTYLEINPLVVTKNGVYVLDMAAKIDATADYICKTKWGDVEFPPPFGREAYPEEAYIADLDAKSGASLKLTLLNPRGRIWTMVAGGGASVVYSDTICDLGGVDELANYGEYSGAPSEQQTYDYAKTILSLMTREKHKDGKVLIIGGSIANFTNVAATFKGIVRAIRDYQVPLQEHEVTIFVRRGGPNYQEGLRVMGEVGKTTGIPIHVFGTETHMTAIVGMALGHRPIANQPTAAAHTANFLLNTSGGASTPGSSRTASFSENRTRIEGSPAKMAKGGAPIAKATTLFSKSTKSIVWGMQTRAVQGMLDFDYVCSREEPSVAAMVYPFIGDHKQKFYWGHKEILIPVYKNMSDAMKKHPDVDVLINFASLRSAMDSTMETMQYPQIHTIAIIAEGIPEAYTRKIIKAADDKGVTIIGPATVGGIKPGCFKIGNTGGMLDNILASKLYRPGSVAYVSRSGGMSNELNNIISRTTDGVFEGVAIGGDRYPGSVFTDHVLRYQDTPGVEMIVMLGEIGGTEEYKICQAIKQGRITKPVVCWCIGTCATMFSSEVQFGHAGACANQAAETAVAKNQALKEAGAFVPKSFDELGEMIKFVYDDLVAKGVIQPAEEVPPPTVPMDYSWARELGLIRKPASFMTSICDERGQELIYAGMPITEVFKTEMGLGGTLGLLWFQRRLPRYACQFIEMCLMVTADHGPAVSGAHNTIVCARAGKDLISSLTSGLLTIGDRFGGALDAAAKQFSKAFDSGMLPMEFVNKMKKDGKLIMGIGHRVKSINNPDMRVQILKDFVKQHFTSTQLLDYALDVEKITTSKKPNLILNVDGFIGVAFVDLLRTCGGFTRDEADEFVEIGALNGIFVLGRSMGFIGHYLDQKRLKQGLYRHPWDDISYVLPEHMSM
;
A
#
# COMPACT_ATOMS: atom_id res chain seq x y z
N MET A 1 7.58 5.31 9.32
CA MET A 1 7.12 6.33 10.29
C MET A 1 7.68 5.96 11.66
N SER A 2 7.91 6.93 12.57
CA SER A 2 8.68 6.73 13.81
C SER A 2 8.36 7.82 14.85
N ALA A 3 8.93 7.73 16.06
CA ALA A 3 9.05 8.86 16.96
C ALA A 3 9.70 10.08 16.27
N LYS A 4 8.99 11.20 16.20
CA LYS A 4 9.45 12.45 15.58
C LYS A 4 9.42 13.60 16.58
N ALA A 5 10.46 14.42 16.53
CA ALA A 5 10.52 15.64 17.33
C ALA A 5 9.48 16.66 16.84
N ILE A 6 8.91 17.41 17.78
CA ILE A 6 8.03 18.55 17.52
C ILE A 6 8.69 19.82 18.06
N SER A 7 8.29 20.97 17.53
CA SER A 7 8.78 22.25 18.02
C SER A 7 8.32 22.49 19.47
N GLU A 8 9.02 23.38 20.18
CA GLU A 8 8.64 23.77 21.53
C GLU A 8 7.25 24.41 21.57
N GLN A 9 6.94 25.24 20.58
CA GLN A 9 5.62 25.84 20.41
C GLN A 9 4.53 24.76 20.32
N THR A 10 4.69 23.76 19.44
CA THR A 10 3.72 22.67 19.27
C THR A 10 3.55 21.87 20.57
N GLY A 11 4.65 21.54 21.25
CA GLY A 11 4.60 20.82 22.52
C GLY A 11 3.82 21.58 23.59
N LYS A 12 4.09 22.89 23.74
CA LYS A 12 3.39 23.77 24.68
C LYS A 12 1.92 23.95 24.32
N GLU A 13 1.60 24.06 23.04
CA GLU A 13 0.22 24.14 22.56
C GLU A 13 -0.58 22.89 22.95
N PHE A 14 -0.01 21.70 22.74
CA PHE A 14 -0.62 20.44 23.17
C PHE A 14 -0.80 20.38 24.68
N LEU A 15 0.24 20.75 25.45
CA LEU A 15 0.17 20.81 26.90
C LEU A 15 -0.95 21.74 27.36
N TYR A 16 -1.00 22.98 26.88
CA TYR A 16 -2.00 23.95 27.32
C TYR A 16 -3.44 23.59 26.94
N LYS A 17 -3.64 22.93 25.79
CA LYS A 17 -4.97 22.48 25.34
C LYS A 17 -5.49 21.28 26.12
N TYR A 18 -4.64 20.32 26.46
CA TYR A 18 -5.10 18.98 26.84
C TYR A 18 -4.68 18.53 28.24
N VAL A 19 -3.73 19.20 28.91
CA VAL A 19 -3.32 18.78 30.25
C VAL A 19 -4.45 18.96 31.25
N CYS A 20 -4.76 17.89 31.99
CA CYS A 20 -5.76 17.92 33.06
C CYS A 20 -5.04 17.78 34.41
N THR A 21 -4.98 18.88 35.15
CA THR A 21 -4.31 18.95 36.46
C THR A 21 -5.03 19.96 37.37
N SER A 22 -4.99 19.73 38.68
CA SER A 22 -5.47 20.73 39.66
C SER A 22 -4.46 21.85 39.89
N ALA A 23 -3.21 21.69 39.43
CA ALA A 23 -2.20 22.74 39.46
C ALA A 23 -2.57 23.88 38.50
N ALA A 24 -2.58 25.11 39.02
CA ALA A 24 -2.81 26.29 38.19
C ALA A 24 -1.60 26.54 37.27
N ILE A 25 -1.72 26.12 36.00
CA ILE A 25 -0.71 26.42 34.97
C ILE A 25 -0.89 27.87 34.51
N GLN A 26 0.17 28.64 34.67
CA GLN A 26 0.23 30.05 34.31
C GLN A 26 0.74 30.24 32.88
N ASN A 27 0.54 31.43 32.32
CA ASN A 27 0.96 31.82 30.97
C ASN A 27 0.47 30.91 29.81
N LYS A 28 -0.69 30.25 29.98
CA LYS A 28 -1.30 29.44 28.92
C LYS A 28 -1.48 30.24 27.64
N PHE A 29 -1.03 29.69 26.51
CA PHE A 29 -1.12 30.30 25.18
C PHE A 29 -0.41 31.66 25.04
N ARG A 30 0.49 32.00 25.97
CA ARG A 30 1.28 33.24 25.91
C ARG A 30 2.64 32.97 25.30
N TYR A 31 2.63 32.69 24.00
CA TYR A 31 3.82 32.60 23.17
C TYR A 31 3.54 33.28 21.83
N ALA A 32 4.57 33.82 21.20
CA ALA A 32 4.46 34.47 19.89
C ALA A 32 5.65 34.04 19.02
N ASN A 33 5.37 33.57 17.81
CA ASN A 33 6.41 33.13 16.87
C ASN A 33 6.89 34.30 16.00
N VAL A 34 8.19 34.37 15.76
CA VAL A 34 8.85 35.37 14.91
C VAL A 34 9.72 34.68 13.85
N THR A 35 9.41 34.99 12.60
CA THR A 35 10.15 34.62 11.40
C THR A 35 10.57 35.88 10.63
N THR A 36 11.18 35.71 9.46
CA THR A 36 11.50 36.82 8.55
C THR A 36 10.28 37.52 7.97
N GLU A 37 9.14 36.84 7.93
CA GLU A 37 7.89 37.33 7.34
C GLU A 37 6.97 37.98 8.39
N THR A 38 7.38 37.96 9.67
CA THR A 38 6.57 38.48 10.76
C THR A 38 6.43 40.00 10.68
N ASP A 39 5.18 40.43 10.49
CA ASP A 39 4.76 41.80 10.75
C ASP A 39 4.56 41.98 12.27
N PHE A 40 5.44 42.77 12.89
CA PHE A 40 5.40 43.02 14.33
C PHE A 40 4.16 43.81 14.77
N ASP A 41 3.56 44.63 13.91
CA ASP A 41 2.36 45.39 14.27
C ASP A 41 1.16 44.44 14.36
N ARG A 42 1.05 43.53 13.39
CA ARG A 42 0.08 42.44 13.44
C ARG A 42 0.34 41.49 14.63
N LEU A 43 1.60 41.13 14.89
CA LEU A 43 1.96 40.26 16.00
C LEU A 43 1.49 40.83 17.35
N VAL A 44 1.62 42.14 17.54
CA VAL A 44 1.17 42.86 18.74
C VAL A 44 -0.35 42.94 18.82
N GLN A 45 -1.06 43.07 17.69
CA GLN A 45 -2.53 43.01 17.67
C GLN A 45 -3.03 41.63 18.10
N GLU A 46 -2.40 40.56 17.62
CA GLU A 46 -2.74 39.18 17.98
C GLU A 46 -2.31 38.83 19.42
N HIS A 47 -1.22 39.43 19.92
CA HIS A 47 -0.63 39.17 21.24
C HIS A 47 -0.40 40.47 22.04
N PRO A 48 -1.45 41.14 22.56
CA PRO A 48 -1.32 42.45 23.21
C PRO A 48 -0.40 42.47 24.45
N TRP A 49 -0.21 41.31 25.08
CA TRP A 49 0.66 41.16 26.25
C TRP A 49 2.15 41.42 25.96
N LEU A 50 2.57 41.40 24.69
CA LEU A 50 3.93 41.75 24.27
C LEU A 50 4.32 43.18 24.68
N LEU A 51 3.35 44.09 24.84
CA LEU A 51 3.61 45.49 25.21
C LEU A 51 3.69 45.72 26.72
N THR A 52 3.02 44.87 27.51
CA THR A 52 2.83 45.11 28.95
C THR A 52 3.81 44.35 29.82
N GLU A 53 4.40 43.28 29.30
CA GLU A 53 5.26 42.38 30.07
C GLU A 53 6.73 42.43 29.65
N ARG A 54 7.59 42.01 30.57
CA ARG A 54 8.97 41.64 30.22
C ARG A 54 8.94 40.26 29.54
N LEU A 55 9.87 40.03 28.63
CA LEU A 55 9.84 38.95 27.65
C LEU A 55 11.14 38.15 27.69
N VAL A 56 11.05 36.92 27.19
CA VAL A 56 12.16 36.02 26.85
C VAL A 56 12.02 35.69 25.38
N VAL A 57 13.14 35.66 24.65
CA VAL A 57 13.18 35.26 23.23
C VAL A 57 14.25 34.20 23.01
N LYS A 58 13.92 33.15 22.25
CA LYS A 58 14.81 32.01 21.98
C LYS A 58 14.47 31.35 20.64
N PRO A 59 15.43 30.73 19.93
CA PRO A 59 15.13 30.03 18.68
C PRO A 59 14.34 28.73 18.95
N ASP A 60 13.32 28.46 18.15
CA ASP A 60 12.54 27.21 18.18
C ASP A 60 12.80 26.41 16.89
N GLN A 61 13.96 25.75 16.86
CA GLN A 61 14.47 24.95 15.74
C GLN A 61 15.17 23.68 16.23
N LEU A 62 14.62 23.06 17.29
CA LEU A 62 15.18 21.85 17.93
C LEU A 62 16.63 22.01 18.45
N ILE A 63 17.06 23.24 18.72
CA ILE A 63 18.38 23.52 19.29
C ILE A 63 18.34 23.24 20.81
N LYS A 64 19.16 22.30 21.28
CA LYS A 64 19.34 22.05 22.71
C LYS A 64 20.37 23.01 23.31
N ARG A 65 20.33 23.18 24.64
CA ARG A 65 21.31 23.99 25.41
C ARG A 65 21.41 25.46 24.96
N ARG A 66 20.30 26.04 24.47
CA ARG A 66 20.21 27.43 23.95
C ARG A 66 20.80 28.47 24.90
N GLY A 67 20.54 28.34 26.20
CA GLY A 67 21.07 29.25 27.23
C GLY A 67 22.61 29.30 27.25
N LYS A 68 23.26 28.14 27.21
CA LYS A 68 24.74 28.05 27.19
C LYS A 68 25.37 28.58 25.90
N LEU A 69 24.59 28.58 24.81
CA LEU A 69 25.00 29.09 23.51
C LEU A 69 24.78 30.62 23.36
N GLY A 70 24.24 31.29 24.40
CA GLY A 70 23.89 32.71 24.32
C GLY A 70 22.74 33.01 23.34
N LEU A 71 21.89 32.00 23.08
CA LEU A 71 20.75 32.08 22.17
C LEU A 71 19.43 32.32 22.90
N VAL A 72 19.46 32.81 24.15
CA VAL A 72 18.26 33.18 24.91
C VAL A 72 18.42 34.61 25.39
N GLY A 73 17.56 35.51 24.91
CA GLY A 73 17.42 36.87 25.44
C GLY A 73 16.43 36.87 26.60
N VAL A 74 16.84 37.30 27.79
CA VAL A 74 16.04 37.19 29.02
C VAL A 74 15.71 38.57 29.56
N ASN A 75 14.47 38.74 30.06
CA ASN A 75 13.98 39.96 30.70
C ASN A 75 14.16 41.21 29.81
N LEU A 76 13.61 41.17 28.60
CA LEU A 76 13.60 42.27 27.62
C LEU A 76 12.20 42.87 27.49
N ASP A 77 12.04 44.12 27.07
CA ASP A 77 10.76 44.59 26.52
C ASP A 77 10.70 44.28 25.03
N LEU A 78 9.56 44.54 24.37
CA LEU A 78 9.40 44.26 22.94
C LEU A 78 10.46 44.95 22.06
N ASN A 79 10.87 46.17 22.41
CA ASN A 79 11.93 46.87 21.68
C ASN A 79 13.29 46.17 21.88
N GLY A 80 13.59 45.76 23.11
CA GLY A 80 14.76 44.95 23.44
C GLY A 80 14.78 43.61 22.69
N VAL A 81 13.62 42.95 22.53
CA VAL A 81 13.50 41.73 21.72
C VAL A 81 13.80 42.02 20.25
N ARG A 82 13.23 43.10 19.68
CA ARG A 82 13.52 43.52 18.29
C ARG A 82 15.01 43.77 18.08
N GLU A 83 15.67 44.51 18.98
CA GLU A 83 17.12 44.76 18.90
C GLU A 83 17.94 43.47 19.08
N TRP A 84 17.49 42.55 19.94
CA TRP A 84 18.17 41.28 20.16
C TRP A 84 18.08 40.36 18.92
N LEU A 85 16.96 40.38 18.20
CA LEU A 85 16.73 39.60 16.99
C LEU A 85 17.49 40.13 15.77
N LYS A 86 17.67 41.45 15.61
CA LYS A 86 18.36 42.06 14.46
C LYS A 86 19.69 41.38 14.06
N PRO A 87 20.63 41.10 14.97
CA PRO A 87 21.89 40.43 14.62
C PRO A 87 21.81 38.90 14.57
N ARG A 88 20.64 38.28 14.83
CA ARG A 88 20.48 36.83 15.00
C ARG A 88 19.52 36.19 14.01
N LEU A 89 18.42 36.85 13.68
CA LEU A 89 17.48 36.39 12.67
C LEU A 89 18.20 36.33 11.31
N MET A 90 18.06 35.21 10.61
CA MET A 90 18.79 34.87 9.38
C MET A 90 20.31 34.74 9.52
N LYS A 91 20.84 34.71 10.74
CA LYS A 91 22.26 34.46 10.96
C LYS A 91 22.56 32.97 10.92
N GLU A 92 23.59 32.62 10.14
CA GLU A 92 24.17 31.29 10.16
C GLU A 92 24.85 31.01 11.51
N THR A 93 24.51 29.89 12.12
CA THR A 93 24.94 29.49 13.46
C THR A 93 25.40 28.04 13.43
N THR A 94 26.49 27.75 14.15
CA THR A 94 27.02 26.39 14.31
C THR A 94 26.72 25.88 15.71
N VAL A 95 26.08 24.71 15.80
CA VAL A 95 25.77 24.03 17.06
C VAL A 95 26.32 22.60 16.96
N GLY A 96 27.40 22.33 17.70
CA GLY A 96 28.13 21.07 17.55
C GLY A 96 28.73 20.96 16.15
N LYS A 97 28.39 19.89 15.41
CA LYS A 97 28.79 19.69 14.00
C LYS A 97 27.78 20.26 13.00
N ALA A 98 26.58 20.64 13.45
CA ALA A 98 25.52 21.13 12.59
C ALA A 98 25.66 22.63 12.34
N LYS A 99 25.51 23.04 11.08
CA LYS A 99 25.55 24.44 10.64
C LYS A 99 24.24 24.78 9.97
N GLY A 100 23.51 25.76 10.49
CA GLY A 100 22.18 26.11 10.00
C GLY A 100 21.84 27.58 10.23
N ILE A 101 20.75 28.04 9.62
CA ILE A 101 20.29 29.44 9.73
C ILE A 101 19.22 29.55 10.81
N LEU A 102 19.31 30.58 11.65
CA LEU A 102 18.28 30.89 12.66
C LEU A 102 17.10 31.63 12.00
N LYS A 103 15.99 30.94 11.75
CA LYS A 103 14.82 31.45 11.02
C LYS A 103 13.57 31.61 11.88
N ASN A 104 13.48 30.87 12.98
CA ASN A 104 12.25 30.75 13.77
C ASN A 104 12.56 30.97 15.25
N PHE A 105 11.85 31.92 15.87
CA PHE A 105 12.05 32.31 17.27
C PHE A 105 10.73 32.35 18.03
N LEU A 106 10.77 31.91 19.28
CA LEU A 106 9.65 31.95 20.21
C LEU A 106 9.86 33.07 21.24
N ILE A 107 8.89 33.96 21.35
CA ILE A 107 8.80 34.99 22.40
C ILE A 107 7.80 34.53 23.45
N GLU A 108 8.16 34.63 24.73
CA GLU A 108 7.32 34.26 25.87
C GLU A 108 7.46 35.30 27.00
N PRO A 109 6.49 35.42 27.94
CA PRO A 109 6.66 36.23 29.13
C PRO A 109 7.85 35.80 29.98
N PHE A 110 8.65 36.77 30.42
CA PHE A 110 9.65 36.55 31.47
C PHE A 110 8.96 36.27 32.79
N VAL A 111 9.35 35.17 33.43
CA VAL A 111 8.87 34.78 34.75
C VAL A 111 9.97 35.12 35.76
N PRO A 112 9.80 36.09 36.66
CA PRO A 112 10.74 36.32 37.75
C PRO A 112 10.67 35.14 38.74
N HIS A 113 11.79 34.46 38.97
CA HIS A 113 11.87 33.32 39.88
C HIS A 113 13.31 33.17 40.42
N LYS A 114 13.45 32.35 41.47
CA LYS A 114 14.76 31.96 42.02
C LYS A 114 15.14 30.54 41.57
N GLN A 115 16.42 30.19 41.68
CA GLN A 115 16.93 28.85 41.34
C GLN A 115 16.22 27.72 42.11
N GLU A 116 15.91 27.94 43.39
CA GLU A 116 15.14 27.02 44.26
C GLU A 116 13.68 26.78 43.81
N GLU A 117 13.22 27.53 42.80
CA GLU A 117 11.91 27.37 42.17
C GLU A 117 11.99 26.65 40.82
N GLU A 118 13.19 26.35 40.31
CA GLU A 118 13.42 25.58 39.08
C GLU A 118 13.49 24.07 39.38
N PHE A 119 12.69 23.31 38.65
CA PHE A 119 12.60 21.86 38.73
C PHE A 119 12.87 21.25 37.35
N TYR A 120 13.22 19.97 37.35
CA TYR A 120 13.36 19.16 36.15
C TYR A 120 12.31 18.06 36.13
N VAL A 121 11.62 17.90 34.99
CA VAL A 121 10.73 16.75 34.74
C VAL A 121 11.00 16.20 33.34
N CYS A 122 11.11 14.88 33.23
CA CYS A 122 11.17 14.20 31.93
C CYS A 122 10.40 12.88 31.96
N ILE A 123 9.72 12.56 30.86
CA ILE A 123 9.03 11.30 30.64
C ILE A 123 9.54 10.71 29.33
N TYR A 124 9.95 9.44 29.32
CA TYR A 124 10.38 8.78 28.09
C TYR A 124 9.99 7.31 28.03
N ALA A 125 9.69 6.86 26.81
CA ALA A 125 9.28 5.50 26.52
C ALA A 125 10.47 4.54 26.46
N THR A 126 10.25 3.37 27.06
CA THR A 126 11.09 2.17 26.95
C THR A 126 10.19 0.97 26.64
N ARG A 127 10.79 -0.22 26.46
CA ARG A 127 10.03 -1.45 26.12
C ARG A 127 9.10 -1.85 27.26
N GLU A 128 9.59 -1.73 28.49
CA GLU A 128 8.99 -2.15 29.75
C GLU A 128 7.94 -1.18 30.29
N GLY A 129 7.93 0.06 29.81
CA GLY A 129 7.03 1.11 30.27
C GLY A 129 7.57 2.51 30.01
N ASP A 130 7.13 3.47 30.80
CA ASP A 130 7.51 4.88 30.67
C ASP A 130 8.20 5.34 31.96
N TYR A 131 9.44 5.82 31.83
CA TYR A 131 10.19 6.37 32.96
C TYR A 131 9.81 7.83 33.18
N VAL A 132 9.46 8.17 34.42
CA VAL A 132 9.27 9.54 34.90
C VAL A 132 10.47 9.94 35.74
N LEU A 133 11.17 10.99 35.32
CA LEU A 133 12.34 11.56 35.96
C LEU A 133 11.98 12.87 36.64
N PHE A 134 12.52 13.08 37.85
CA PHE A 134 12.39 14.33 38.59
C PHE A 134 13.70 14.73 39.26
N HIS A 135 14.04 16.02 39.18
CA HIS A 135 15.09 16.62 40.01
C HIS A 135 14.63 17.96 40.58
N HIS A 136 14.89 18.16 41.88
CA HIS A 136 14.60 19.40 42.60
C HIS A 136 15.51 20.60 42.28
N GLU A 137 16.58 20.39 41.51
CA GLU A 137 17.50 21.43 41.06
C GLU A 137 17.46 21.45 39.53
N GLY A 138 16.49 22.18 38.97
CA GLY A 138 16.35 22.36 37.53
C GLY A 138 17.34 23.39 36.95
N GLY A 139 17.08 23.77 35.70
CA GLY A 139 17.76 24.87 35.05
C GLY A 139 18.84 24.49 34.06
N VAL A 140 19.57 25.51 33.60
CA VAL A 140 20.63 25.38 32.59
C VAL A 140 21.82 24.56 33.09
N ASP A 141 22.06 24.51 34.40
CA ASP A 141 23.23 23.89 35.03
C ASP A 141 22.96 22.59 35.80
N VAL A 142 21.85 21.90 35.48
CA VAL A 142 21.49 20.62 36.11
C VAL A 142 22.55 19.49 35.94
N GLY A 143 23.39 19.57 34.90
CA GLY A 143 24.48 18.62 34.64
C GLY A 143 23.97 17.28 34.08
N ASP A 144 24.56 16.17 34.51
CA ASP A 144 24.10 14.82 34.14
C ASP A 144 22.84 14.44 34.96
N VAL A 145 21.70 14.83 34.41
CA VAL A 145 20.37 14.56 34.99
C VAL A 145 20.13 13.06 35.16
N ASP A 146 20.56 12.22 34.22
CA ASP A 146 20.23 10.80 34.23
C ASP A 146 20.83 10.08 35.45
N ALA A 147 21.97 10.56 35.94
CA ALA A 147 22.60 10.06 37.16
C ALA A 147 22.01 10.66 38.44
N LYS A 148 21.55 11.92 38.39
CA LYS A 148 21.12 12.67 39.58
C LYS A 148 19.62 12.59 39.87
N ALA A 149 18.78 12.52 38.84
CA ALA A 149 17.34 12.55 38.97
C ALA A 149 16.78 11.27 39.60
N LYS A 150 15.69 11.42 40.37
CA LYS A 150 14.88 10.28 40.81
C LYS A 150 14.15 9.71 39.60
N LYS A 151 14.01 8.39 39.54
CA LYS A 151 13.35 7.66 38.45
C LYS A 151 12.21 6.84 39.01
N LEU A 152 11.06 6.90 38.34
CA LEU A 152 9.88 6.07 38.60
C LEU A 152 9.50 5.42 37.28
N LEU A 153 9.42 4.09 37.24
CA LEU A 153 8.93 3.36 36.05
C LEU A 153 7.44 3.13 36.21
N ILE A 154 6.65 3.55 35.23
CA ILE A 154 5.24 3.17 35.09
C ILE A 154 5.16 2.04 34.08
N GLY A 155 4.76 0.85 34.54
CA GLY A 155 4.66 -0.32 33.66
C GLY A 155 3.60 -0.17 32.57
N VAL A 156 3.72 -0.96 31.51
CA VAL A 156 2.71 -0.98 30.43
C VAL A 156 1.33 -1.36 31.00
N ASP A 157 0.32 -0.54 30.71
CA ASP A 157 -1.06 -0.61 31.24
C ASP A 157 -1.22 -0.30 32.75
N GLU A 158 -0.17 0.15 33.43
CA GLU A 158 -0.26 0.67 34.80
C GLU A 158 -0.65 2.16 34.81
N LYS A 159 -1.10 2.64 35.98
CA LYS A 159 -1.46 4.05 36.17
C LYS A 159 -0.53 4.70 37.18
N ILE A 160 -0.12 5.93 36.89
CA ILE A 160 0.56 6.78 37.86
C ILE A 160 -0.42 7.32 38.91
N SER A 161 0.04 7.50 40.14
CA SER A 161 -0.74 8.12 41.23
C SER A 161 0.05 9.22 41.93
N GLU A 162 -0.65 10.21 42.49
CA GLU A 162 0.02 11.29 43.24
C GLU A 162 0.83 10.75 44.42
N ASP A 163 0.35 9.71 45.09
CA ASP A 163 1.05 9.07 46.22
C ASP A 163 2.38 8.45 45.79
N SER A 164 2.41 7.75 44.65
CA SER A 164 3.65 7.18 44.11
C SER A 164 4.67 8.27 43.74
N VAL A 165 4.20 9.36 43.13
CA VAL A 165 5.04 10.52 42.79
C VAL A 165 5.61 11.19 44.03
N LYS A 166 4.78 11.43 45.06
CA LYS A 166 5.23 12.03 46.34
C LYS A 166 6.28 11.18 47.04
N LYS A 167 6.07 9.86 47.05
CA LYS A 167 6.91 8.89 47.77
C LYS A 167 8.25 8.66 47.07
N GLU A 168 8.27 8.57 45.74
CA GLU A 168 9.45 8.10 45.00
C GLU A 168 10.21 9.25 44.32
N LEU A 169 9.50 10.20 43.72
CA LEU A 169 10.10 11.30 42.96
C LEU A 169 10.35 12.54 43.82
N LEU A 170 9.35 12.96 44.62
CA LEU A 170 9.37 14.26 45.31
C LEU A 170 10.03 14.21 46.70
N THR A 171 10.88 13.23 46.97
CA THR A 171 11.53 13.04 48.30
C THR A 171 12.34 14.27 48.74
N HIS A 172 13.02 14.93 47.79
CA HIS A 172 13.84 16.13 48.02
C HIS A 172 13.15 17.45 47.62
N ALA A 173 11.89 17.40 47.16
CA ALA A 173 11.16 18.62 46.83
C ALA A 173 10.69 19.36 48.10
N PRO A 174 10.58 20.70 48.10
CA PRO A 174 10.04 21.46 49.23
C PRO A 174 8.63 21.00 49.60
N ASN A 175 8.36 20.77 50.89
CA ASN A 175 7.08 20.20 51.35
C ASN A 175 5.85 21.01 50.89
N GLU A 176 5.96 22.34 50.88
CA GLU A 176 4.92 23.26 50.41
C GLU A 176 4.62 23.16 48.90
N LYS A 177 5.53 22.59 48.10
CA LYS A 177 5.37 22.43 46.64
C LYS A 177 5.03 20.99 46.22
N LYS A 178 5.03 20.02 47.15
CA LYS A 178 4.82 18.60 46.81
C LYS A 178 3.46 18.32 46.21
N GLU A 179 2.39 18.88 46.77
CA GLU A 179 1.02 18.67 46.30
C GLU A 179 0.83 19.18 44.86
N ILE A 180 1.28 20.41 44.60
CA ILE A 180 1.16 21.02 43.27
C ILE A 180 2.04 20.30 42.23
N LEU A 181 3.25 19.87 42.60
CA LEU A 181 4.14 19.09 41.73
C LEU A 181 3.56 17.71 41.43
N ALA A 182 3.00 17.02 42.43
CA ALA A 182 2.41 15.69 42.25
C ALA A 182 1.23 15.73 41.28
N SER A 183 0.30 16.66 41.50
CA SER A 183 -0.84 16.87 40.60
C SER A 183 -0.42 17.25 39.18
N PHE A 184 0.62 18.08 39.02
CA PHE A 184 1.14 18.45 37.70
C PHE A 184 1.79 17.25 36.99
N ILE A 185 2.66 16.50 37.68
CA ILE A 185 3.36 15.34 37.11
C ILE A 185 2.36 14.25 36.68
N VAL A 186 1.33 13.97 37.48
CA VAL A 186 0.26 13.02 37.12
C VAL A 186 -0.51 13.52 35.88
N GLY A 187 -0.92 14.78 35.86
CA GLY A 187 -1.59 15.37 34.70
C GLY A 187 -0.73 15.37 33.43
N LEU A 188 0.58 15.60 33.57
CA LEU A 188 1.54 15.58 32.48
C LEU A 188 1.76 14.17 31.93
N PHE A 189 1.80 13.15 32.79
CA PHE A 189 1.87 11.75 32.36
C PHE A 189 0.62 11.31 31.60
N ASN A 190 -0.57 11.68 32.07
CA ASN A 190 -1.82 11.38 31.35
C ASN A 190 -1.85 12.05 29.97
N LEU A 191 -1.38 13.30 29.86
CA LEU A 191 -1.21 13.99 28.57
C LEU A 191 -0.23 13.23 27.67
N TYR A 192 0.91 12.82 28.23
CA TYR A 192 1.96 12.07 27.52
C TYR A 192 1.38 10.79 26.88
N GLU A 193 0.59 10.01 27.63
CA GLU A 193 -0.06 8.81 27.11
C GLU A 193 -1.17 9.14 26.08
N ASP A 194 -2.07 10.08 26.41
CA ASP A 194 -3.25 10.42 25.60
C ASP A 194 -2.92 10.98 24.21
N LEU A 195 -1.74 11.59 24.09
CA LEU A 195 -1.25 12.18 22.84
C LEU A 195 -0.05 11.40 22.29
N PHE A 196 0.20 10.17 22.75
CA PHE A 196 1.22 9.26 22.20
C PHE A 196 2.61 9.91 22.11
N PHE A 197 3.01 10.61 23.17
CA PHE A 197 4.39 11.05 23.31
C PHE A 197 5.31 9.84 23.52
N THR A 198 6.54 9.96 23.04
CA THR A 198 7.62 8.99 23.30
C THR A 198 8.77 9.60 24.11
N TYR A 199 8.80 10.93 24.15
CA TYR A 199 9.72 11.73 24.95
C TYR A 199 9.05 13.08 25.26
N LEU A 200 9.12 13.52 26.50
CA LEU A 200 8.65 14.83 26.94
C LEU A 200 9.53 15.30 28.09
N GLU A 201 10.27 16.37 27.88
CA GLU A 201 11.16 17.01 28.86
C GLU A 201 10.74 18.47 29.07
N ILE A 202 10.71 18.90 30.33
CA ILE A 202 10.50 20.29 30.74
C ILE A 202 11.67 20.70 31.63
N ASN A 203 12.53 21.60 31.13
CA ASN A 203 13.67 22.11 31.88
C ASN A 203 14.05 23.58 31.56
N PRO A 204 13.75 24.56 32.45
CA PRO A 204 13.18 24.38 33.77
C PRO A 204 11.65 24.33 33.78
N LEU A 205 11.10 23.52 34.69
CA LEU A 205 9.74 23.66 35.20
C LEU A 205 9.81 24.61 36.41
N VAL A 206 9.15 25.76 36.38
CA VAL A 206 9.16 26.69 37.52
C VAL A 206 7.86 26.62 38.30
N VAL A 207 7.97 26.51 39.63
CA VAL A 207 6.82 26.52 40.53
C VAL A 207 6.99 27.62 41.57
N THR A 208 6.17 28.66 41.47
CA THR A 208 6.13 29.79 42.41
C THR A 208 4.82 29.75 43.22
N LYS A 209 4.64 30.72 44.11
CA LYS A 209 3.36 30.91 44.84
C LYS A 209 2.14 31.11 43.93
N ASN A 210 2.34 31.53 42.68
CA ASN A 210 1.25 31.80 41.73
C ASN A 210 0.85 30.55 40.94
N GLY A 211 1.66 29.49 40.94
CA GLY A 211 1.40 28.25 40.20
C GLY A 211 2.59 27.75 39.41
N VAL A 212 2.30 26.96 38.38
CA VAL A 212 3.27 26.24 37.56
C VAL A 212 3.51 26.97 36.24
N TYR A 213 4.78 27.10 35.84
CA TYR A 213 5.25 27.72 34.60
C TYR A 213 6.12 26.73 33.83
N VAL A 214 5.77 26.48 32.58
CA VAL A 214 6.54 25.62 31.66
C VAL A 214 7.44 26.53 30.84
N LEU A 215 8.68 26.76 31.28
CA LEU A 215 9.57 27.69 30.57
C LEU A 215 10.23 27.08 29.35
N ASP A 216 10.51 25.78 29.36
CA ASP A 216 11.11 25.06 28.23
C ASP A 216 10.37 23.75 28.00
N MET A 217 10.28 23.30 26.76
CA MET A 217 9.74 21.98 26.46
C MET A 217 10.45 21.38 25.25
N ALA A 218 10.91 20.14 25.41
CA ALA A 218 11.44 19.32 24.32
C ALA A 218 10.63 18.02 24.25
N ALA A 219 10.11 17.68 23.08
CA ALA A 219 9.24 16.53 22.97
C ALA A 219 9.37 15.78 21.64
N LYS A 220 9.04 14.48 21.68
CA LYS A 220 8.83 13.62 20.52
C LYS A 220 7.48 12.92 20.66
N ILE A 221 6.74 12.84 19.56
CA ILE A 221 5.49 12.07 19.46
C ILE A 221 5.67 10.91 18.48
N ASP A 222 4.93 9.83 18.69
CA ASP A 222 4.95 8.68 17.79
C ASP A 222 4.13 8.98 16.53
N ALA A 223 4.75 9.44 15.45
CA ALA A 223 4.04 9.86 14.24
C ALA A 223 3.17 8.76 13.60
N THR A 224 3.37 7.48 13.93
CA THR A 224 2.50 6.39 13.47
C THR A 224 1.10 6.44 14.11
N ALA A 225 0.95 7.11 15.24
CA ALA A 225 -0.31 7.30 15.95
C ALA A 225 -1.19 8.41 15.36
N ASP A 226 -0.79 9.04 14.24
CA ASP A 226 -1.59 10.08 13.58
C ASP A 226 -3.03 9.63 13.34
N TYR A 227 -3.25 8.39 12.90
CA TYR A 227 -4.61 7.90 12.66
C TYR A 227 -5.51 7.82 13.91
N ILE A 228 -4.92 7.83 15.10
CA ILE A 228 -5.62 7.87 16.39
C ILE A 228 -5.76 9.33 16.83
N CYS A 229 -4.66 10.09 16.76
CA CYS A 229 -4.53 11.40 17.36
C CYS A 229 -4.87 12.56 16.42
N LYS A 230 -5.21 12.33 15.15
CA LYS A 230 -5.46 13.38 14.12
C LYS A 230 -6.40 14.48 14.61
N THR A 231 -7.43 14.11 15.36
CA THR A 231 -8.42 15.07 15.92
C THR A 231 -7.84 15.98 17.01
N LYS A 232 -6.83 15.52 17.77
CA LYS A 232 -6.14 16.30 18.80
C LYS A 232 -4.91 17.02 18.24
N TRP A 233 -4.13 16.36 17.38
CA TRP A 233 -2.90 16.91 16.82
C TRP A 233 -3.15 17.95 15.72
N GLY A 234 -4.23 17.80 14.95
CA GLY A 234 -4.46 18.62 13.77
C GLY A 234 -3.44 18.33 12.66
N ASP A 235 -2.97 19.37 11.99
CA ASP A 235 -1.91 19.30 10.99
C ASP A 235 -0.56 19.60 11.66
N VAL A 236 -0.09 18.64 12.45
CA VAL A 236 1.18 18.76 13.16
C VAL A 236 2.36 18.79 12.19
N GLU A 237 3.25 19.76 12.36
CA GLU A 237 4.49 19.84 11.61
C GLU A 237 5.65 19.18 12.38
N PHE A 238 6.50 18.46 11.66
CA PHE A 238 7.69 17.82 12.20
C PHE A 238 8.94 18.55 11.69
N PRO A 239 9.50 19.51 12.45
CA PRO A 239 10.65 20.28 11.99
C PRO A 239 11.87 19.36 11.77
N PRO A 240 12.68 19.62 10.73
CA PRO A 240 13.93 18.90 10.54
C PRO A 240 14.91 19.22 11.68
N PRO A 241 15.92 18.35 11.93
CA PRO A 241 16.98 18.66 12.87
C PRO A 241 17.74 19.92 12.44
N PHE A 242 18.20 20.71 13.41
CA PHE A 242 18.97 21.92 13.13
C PHE A 242 20.17 21.62 12.22
N GLY A 243 20.38 22.46 11.21
CA GLY A 243 21.40 22.29 10.18
C GLY A 243 20.91 21.64 8.89
N ARG A 244 19.68 21.10 8.87
CA ARG A 244 18.99 20.68 7.66
C ARG A 244 17.80 21.59 7.36
N GLU A 245 17.58 21.81 6.07
CA GLU A 245 16.41 22.51 5.55
C GLU A 245 15.29 21.52 5.27
N ALA A 246 14.04 21.95 5.40
CA ALA A 246 12.88 21.18 4.96
C ALA A 246 12.62 21.46 3.48
N TYR A 247 12.37 20.41 2.70
CA TYR A 247 12.08 20.54 1.26
C TYR A 247 10.65 20.10 0.93
N PRO A 248 9.97 20.78 -0.02
CA PRO A 248 8.61 20.41 -0.41
C PRO A 248 8.55 19.01 -1.02
N GLU A 249 9.61 18.55 -1.67
CA GLU A 249 9.71 17.18 -2.19
C GLU A 249 9.76 16.12 -1.08
N GLU A 250 10.37 16.40 0.08
CA GLU A 250 10.32 15.49 1.23
C GLU A 250 8.90 15.39 1.81
N ALA A 251 8.20 16.53 1.89
CA ALA A 251 6.81 16.58 2.34
C ALA A 251 5.86 15.82 1.39
N TYR A 252 6.07 15.94 0.07
CA TYR A 252 5.31 15.19 -0.93
C TYR A 252 5.47 13.67 -0.76
N ILE A 253 6.71 13.18 -0.57
CA ILE A 253 6.95 11.75 -0.35
C ILE A 253 6.38 11.29 1.00
N ALA A 254 6.47 12.12 2.05
CA ALA A 254 5.88 11.81 3.36
C ALA A 254 4.34 11.71 3.29
N ASP A 255 3.68 12.50 2.45
CA ASP A 255 2.25 12.41 2.21
C ASP A 255 1.86 11.11 1.47
N LEU A 256 2.64 10.69 0.47
CA LEU A 256 2.45 9.41 -0.22
C LEU A 256 2.62 8.21 0.73
N ASP A 257 3.59 8.28 1.64
CA ASP A 257 3.84 7.29 2.70
C ASP A 257 2.65 7.16 3.65
N ALA A 258 2.16 8.28 4.19
CA ALA A 258 1.07 8.31 5.17
C ALA A 258 -0.26 7.77 4.61
N LYS A 259 -0.45 7.83 3.29
CA LYS A 259 -1.67 7.38 2.59
C LYS A 259 -1.60 5.92 2.13
N SER A 260 -0.54 5.18 2.44
CA SER A 260 -0.34 3.80 1.99
C SER A 260 0.12 2.86 3.11
N GLY A 261 -0.02 1.56 2.87
CA GLY A 261 0.65 0.52 3.67
C GLY A 261 2.07 0.21 3.18
N ALA A 262 2.48 0.77 2.04
CA ALA A 262 3.86 0.75 1.57
C ALA A 262 4.70 1.78 2.33
N SER A 263 6.02 1.58 2.41
CA SER A 263 6.96 2.52 3.00
C SER A 263 7.64 3.33 1.90
N LEU A 264 7.53 4.66 1.95
CA LEU A 264 8.17 5.60 1.03
C LEU A 264 8.89 6.68 1.85
N LYS A 265 10.22 6.75 1.77
CA LYS A 265 11.01 7.70 2.56
C LYS A 265 11.99 8.45 1.67
N LEU A 266 12.11 9.74 1.87
CA LEU A 266 13.09 10.59 1.21
C LEU A 266 13.61 11.62 2.20
N THR A 267 14.93 11.81 2.20
CA THR A 267 15.64 12.75 3.05
C THR A 267 16.80 13.33 2.26
N LEU A 268 16.78 14.63 2.02
CA LEU A 268 17.85 15.33 1.30
C LEU A 268 19.00 15.66 2.26
N LEU A 269 20.20 15.19 1.91
CA LEU A 269 21.43 15.38 2.67
C LEU A 269 22.25 16.51 2.05
N ASN A 270 22.55 16.39 0.76
CA ASN A 270 23.22 17.40 -0.05
C ASN A 270 22.54 17.51 -1.43
N PRO A 271 21.58 18.41 -1.65
CA PRO A 271 20.89 18.53 -2.94
C PRO A 271 21.82 18.78 -4.15
N ARG A 272 23.04 19.26 -3.93
CA ARG A 272 24.06 19.47 -4.98
C ARG A 272 24.97 18.26 -5.21
N GLY A 273 24.91 17.25 -4.35
CA GLY A 273 25.69 16.04 -4.46
C GLY A 273 25.42 15.29 -5.75
N ARG A 274 26.44 14.62 -6.28
CA ARG A 274 26.36 13.87 -7.54
C ARG A 274 25.82 12.45 -7.37
N ILE A 275 25.83 11.88 -6.16
CA ILE A 275 25.44 10.49 -5.91
C ILE A 275 24.01 10.45 -5.37
N TRP A 276 23.08 9.97 -6.20
CA TRP A 276 21.67 9.82 -5.86
C TRP A 276 21.31 8.35 -5.67
N THR A 277 20.45 8.08 -4.69
CA THR A 277 20.02 6.71 -4.38
C THR A 277 18.50 6.58 -4.46
N MET A 278 18.05 5.52 -5.13
CA MET A 278 16.65 5.08 -5.18
C MET A 278 16.64 3.59 -4.87
N VAL A 279 16.89 3.26 -3.59
CA VAL A 279 17.12 1.89 -3.14
C VAL A 279 15.86 1.32 -2.50
N ALA A 280 15.57 0.06 -2.79
CA ALA A 280 14.35 -0.56 -2.32
C ALA A 280 14.55 -1.44 -1.08
N GLY A 281 13.94 -1.04 0.04
CA GLY A 281 14.02 -1.69 1.36
C GLY A 281 14.88 -0.90 2.35
N GLY A 282 14.34 -0.61 3.54
CA GLY A 282 15.01 0.16 4.60
C GLY A 282 16.37 -0.41 5.05
N GLY A 283 16.52 -1.73 5.16
CA GLY A 283 17.82 -2.32 5.48
C GLY A 283 18.83 -2.21 4.33
N ALA A 284 18.36 -2.36 3.08
CA ALA A 284 19.22 -2.26 1.91
C ALA A 284 19.69 -0.81 1.72
N SER A 285 18.80 0.18 1.79
CA SER A 285 19.17 1.60 1.65
C SER A 285 20.26 2.04 2.63
N VAL A 286 20.20 1.55 3.87
CA VAL A 286 21.26 1.78 4.87
C VAL A 286 22.58 1.14 4.43
N VAL A 287 22.58 -0.13 4.00
CA VAL A 287 23.81 -0.81 3.55
C VAL A 287 24.43 -0.15 2.30
N TYR A 288 23.60 0.30 1.35
CA TYR A 288 24.09 1.08 0.20
C TYR A 288 24.70 2.42 0.66
N SER A 289 24.08 3.10 1.61
CA SER A 289 24.61 4.35 2.17
C SER A 289 25.93 4.14 2.91
N ASP A 290 26.02 3.09 3.74
CA ASP A 290 27.27 2.66 4.39
C ASP A 290 28.38 2.46 3.35
N THR A 291 28.09 1.72 2.28
CA THR A 291 29.08 1.44 1.23
C THR A 291 29.53 2.70 0.48
N ILE A 292 28.61 3.62 0.18
CA ILE A 292 28.96 4.89 -0.48
C ILE A 292 29.89 5.71 0.42
N CYS A 293 29.57 5.79 1.72
CA CYS A 293 30.36 6.48 2.72
C CYS A 293 31.74 5.83 2.92
N ASP A 294 31.81 4.51 3.02
CA ASP A 294 33.05 3.75 3.17
C ASP A 294 34.01 3.95 1.98
N LEU A 295 33.46 4.19 0.78
CA LEU A 295 34.22 4.48 -0.44
C LEU A 295 34.52 5.97 -0.65
N GLY A 296 34.32 6.81 0.37
CA GLY A 296 34.65 8.23 0.38
C GLY A 296 33.60 9.15 -0.26
N GLY A 297 32.39 8.64 -0.53
CA GLY A 297 31.32 9.39 -1.20
C GLY A 297 30.41 10.21 -0.29
N VAL A 298 30.74 10.36 1.01
CA VAL A 298 29.85 10.98 2.01
C VAL A 298 29.43 12.42 1.65
N ASP A 299 30.36 13.25 1.20
CA ASP A 299 30.08 14.66 0.88
C ASP A 299 29.27 14.81 -0.41
N GLU A 300 29.33 13.80 -1.29
CA GLU A 300 28.63 13.75 -2.58
C GLU A 300 27.31 12.98 -2.53
N LEU A 301 26.98 12.35 -1.40
CA LEU A 301 25.72 11.63 -1.21
C LEU A 301 24.57 12.62 -1.07
N ALA A 302 23.72 12.66 -2.08
CA ALA A 302 22.70 13.70 -2.19
C ALA A 302 21.49 13.44 -1.31
N ASN A 303 21.08 12.18 -1.17
CA ASN A 303 19.89 11.78 -0.45
C ASN A 303 20.07 10.44 0.27
N TYR A 304 19.35 10.29 1.37
CA TYR A 304 18.95 8.99 1.89
C TYR A 304 17.47 8.79 1.54
N GLY A 305 17.12 7.61 1.04
CA GLY A 305 15.73 7.29 0.72
C GLY A 305 15.53 5.80 0.52
N GLU A 306 14.30 5.35 0.74
CA GLU A 306 13.89 3.99 0.43
C GLU A 306 12.45 3.90 -0.06
N TYR A 307 12.15 2.84 -0.79
CA TYR A 307 10.79 2.40 -1.07
C TYR A 307 10.63 0.89 -0.81
N SER A 308 9.59 0.50 -0.08
CA SER A 308 9.32 -0.90 0.28
C SER A 308 7.86 -1.14 0.66
N GLY A 309 7.51 -2.34 1.13
CA GLY A 309 6.11 -2.70 1.40
C GLY A 309 5.25 -2.91 0.15
N ALA A 310 5.88 -3.25 -0.98
CA ALA A 310 5.23 -3.48 -2.28
C ALA A 310 4.39 -2.29 -2.78
N PRO A 311 5.00 -1.12 -3.02
CA PRO A 311 4.30 0.02 -3.61
C PRO A 311 3.80 -0.33 -5.01
N SER A 312 2.72 0.32 -5.42
CA SER A 312 2.19 0.21 -6.78
C SER A 312 3.14 0.80 -7.82
N GLU A 313 2.91 0.47 -9.09
CA GLU A 313 3.59 1.10 -10.24
C GLU A 313 3.48 2.63 -10.17
N GLN A 314 2.29 3.16 -9.86
CA GLN A 314 2.03 4.60 -9.78
C GLN A 314 2.80 5.26 -8.64
N GLN A 315 2.77 4.68 -7.43
CA GLN A 315 3.54 5.22 -6.30
C GLN A 315 5.04 5.20 -6.57
N THR A 316 5.54 4.15 -7.23
CA THR A 316 6.95 4.08 -7.60
C THR A 316 7.31 5.11 -8.66
N TYR A 317 6.42 5.35 -9.63
CA TYR A 317 6.56 6.43 -10.61
C TYR A 317 6.60 7.82 -9.93
N ASP A 318 5.70 8.09 -8.98
CA ASP A 318 5.64 9.36 -8.27
C ASP A 318 6.86 9.59 -7.35
N TYR A 319 7.40 8.51 -6.77
CA TYR A 319 8.66 8.54 -6.03
C TYR A 319 9.84 8.81 -6.97
N ALA A 320 9.93 8.06 -8.07
CA ALA A 320 11.01 8.17 -9.04
C ALA A 320 11.06 9.55 -9.70
N LYS A 321 9.92 10.07 -10.21
CA LYS A 321 9.87 11.40 -10.84
C LYS A 321 10.36 12.50 -9.90
N THR A 322 10.14 12.35 -8.60
CA THR A 322 10.57 13.31 -7.57
C THR A 322 12.09 13.32 -7.45
N ILE A 323 12.73 12.14 -7.37
CA ILE A 323 14.20 12.02 -7.36
C ILE A 323 14.80 12.56 -8.66
N LEU A 324 14.24 12.17 -9.82
CA LEU A 324 14.72 12.62 -11.12
C LEU A 324 14.63 14.15 -11.25
N SER A 325 13.51 14.76 -10.81
CA SER A 325 13.34 16.21 -10.78
C SER A 325 14.38 16.93 -9.91
N LEU A 326 14.71 16.36 -8.74
CA LEU A 326 15.69 16.94 -7.82
C LEU A 326 17.11 16.85 -8.38
N MET A 327 17.50 15.70 -8.93
CA MET A 327 18.86 15.50 -9.42
C MET A 327 19.16 16.28 -10.70
N THR A 328 18.15 16.72 -11.47
CA THR A 328 18.32 17.50 -12.70
C THR A 328 18.08 19.00 -12.52
N ARG A 329 18.29 19.56 -11.32
CA ARG A 329 18.18 21.01 -11.04
C ARG A 329 19.46 21.80 -11.39
N GLU A 330 20.62 21.24 -11.06
CA GLU A 330 21.93 21.86 -11.27
C GLU A 330 22.92 20.83 -11.84
N LYS A 331 23.77 21.22 -12.80
CA LYS A 331 24.79 20.36 -13.38
C LYS A 331 25.96 20.13 -12.43
N HIS A 332 26.59 18.96 -12.53
CA HIS A 332 27.82 18.62 -11.82
C HIS A 332 28.95 18.39 -12.84
N LYS A 333 30.18 18.80 -12.53
CA LYS A 333 31.33 18.75 -13.45
C LYS A 333 31.71 17.34 -13.92
N ASP A 334 31.47 16.35 -13.08
CA ASP A 334 31.79 14.93 -13.32
C ASP A 334 30.54 14.10 -13.65
N GLY A 335 29.48 14.76 -14.14
CA GLY A 335 28.15 14.17 -14.25
C GLY A 335 27.59 13.73 -12.89
N LYS A 336 26.46 13.03 -12.93
CA LYS A 336 25.77 12.48 -11.74
C LYS A 336 25.56 10.97 -11.87
N VAL A 337 25.38 10.32 -10.73
CA VAL A 337 25.13 8.88 -10.66
C VAL A 337 23.81 8.62 -9.94
N LEU A 338 22.99 7.74 -10.50
CA LEU A 338 21.78 7.23 -9.86
C LEU A 338 21.91 5.73 -9.56
N ILE A 339 21.86 5.37 -8.29
CA ILE A 339 21.92 3.99 -7.82
C ILE A 339 20.49 3.50 -7.54
N ILE A 340 19.96 2.68 -8.46
CA ILE A 340 18.66 2.02 -8.34
C ILE A 340 18.90 0.60 -7.81
N GLY A 341 19.12 0.52 -6.51
CA GLY A 341 19.56 -0.71 -5.84
C GLY A 341 18.48 -1.44 -5.06
N GLY A 342 18.88 -2.57 -4.49
CA GLY A 342 18.19 -3.22 -3.40
C GLY A 342 18.55 -4.70 -3.24
N SER A 343 18.08 -5.30 -2.16
CA SER A 343 18.22 -6.74 -1.92
C SER A 343 17.30 -7.58 -2.82
N ILE A 344 17.34 -8.90 -2.69
CA ILE A 344 16.32 -9.79 -3.27
C ILE A 344 14.99 -9.61 -2.52
N ALA A 345 13.98 -9.05 -3.18
CA ALA A 345 12.68 -8.82 -2.55
C ALA A 345 11.92 -10.12 -2.24
N ASN A 346 11.12 -10.11 -1.17
CA ASN A 346 10.24 -11.22 -0.80
C ASN A 346 8.90 -11.16 -1.55
N PHE A 347 8.22 -10.00 -1.53
CA PHE A 347 6.86 -9.85 -2.09
C PHE A 347 6.68 -8.62 -2.99
N THR A 348 7.60 -7.66 -2.95
CA THR A 348 7.55 -6.50 -3.85
C THR A 348 7.75 -6.98 -5.29
N ASN A 349 6.77 -6.71 -6.15
CA ASN A 349 6.85 -7.05 -7.57
C ASN A 349 7.83 -6.11 -8.28
N VAL A 350 8.99 -6.65 -8.66
CA VAL A 350 10.07 -5.89 -9.28
C VAL A 350 9.67 -5.40 -10.68
N ALA A 351 8.91 -6.19 -11.45
CA ALA A 351 8.41 -5.75 -12.75
C ALA A 351 7.47 -4.54 -12.64
N ALA A 352 6.52 -4.56 -11.70
CA ALA A 352 5.58 -3.46 -11.51
C ALA A 352 6.29 -2.17 -11.03
N THR A 353 7.17 -2.29 -10.03
CA THR A 353 7.93 -1.14 -9.51
C THR A 353 8.87 -0.56 -10.58
N PHE A 354 9.58 -1.41 -11.33
CA PHE A 354 10.49 -0.94 -12.38
C PHE A 354 9.74 -0.36 -13.58
N LYS A 355 8.53 -0.81 -13.92
CA LYS A 355 7.69 -0.14 -14.93
C LYS A 355 7.39 1.31 -14.55
N GLY A 356 7.12 1.58 -13.27
CA GLY A 356 6.94 2.94 -12.75
C GLY A 356 8.20 3.80 -12.88
N ILE A 357 9.36 3.23 -12.54
CA ILE A 357 10.67 3.89 -12.69
C ILE A 357 10.99 4.17 -14.17
N VAL A 358 10.81 3.17 -15.05
CA VAL A 358 11.03 3.30 -16.50
C VAL A 358 10.16 4.40 -17.09
N ARG A 359 8.90 4.51 -16.66
CA ARG A 359 8.01 5.59 -17.10
C ARG A 359 8.56 6.96 -16.69
N ALA A 360 9.00 7.12 -15.43
CA ALA A 360 9.61 8.37 -14.97
C ALA A 360 10.92 8.70 -15.72
N ILE A 361 11.76 7.71 -16.02
CA ILE A 361 12.99 7.91 -16.82
C ILE A 361 12.64 8.40 -18.24
N ARG A 362 11.60 7.85 -18.88
CA ARG A 362 11.14 8.33 -20.19
C ARG A 362 10.66 9.78 -20.13
N ASP A 363 9.94 10.14 -19.09
CA ASP A 363 9.42 11.51 -18.93
C ASP A 363 10.55 12.53 -18.65
N TYR A 364 11.62 12.10 -17.99
CA TYR A 364 12.79 12.92 -17.65
C TYR A 364 14.01 12.68 -18.56
N GLN A 365 13.84 12.02 -19.70
CA GLN A 365 14.98 11.56 -20.51
C GLN A 365 15.92 12.70 -20.95
N VAL A 366 15.36 13.86 -21.32
CA VAL A 366 16.13 15.01 -21.81
C VAL A 366 16.94 15.64 -20.66
N PRO A 367 16.34 16.04 -19.52
CA PRO A 367 17.11 16.53 -18.38
C PRO A 367 18.20 15.56 -17.89
N LEU A 368 17.95 14.25 -17.91
CA LEU A 368 18.94 13.25 -17.49
C LEU A 368 20.17 13.21 -18.40
N GLN A 369 19.98 13.32 -19.72
CA GLN A 369 21.09 13.43 -20.67
C GLN A 369 21.87 14.72 -20.48
N GLU A 370 21.18 15.86 -20.31
CA GLU A 370 21.83 17.17 -20.12
C GLU A 370 22.71 17.25 -18.87
N HIS A 371 22.39 16.46 -17.84
CA HIS A 371 23.11 16.36 -16.58
C HIS A 371 24.10 15.18 -16.53
N GLU A 372 24.30 14.50 -17.66
CA GLU A 372 25.23 13.36 -17.80
C GLU A 372 25.01 12.28 -16.72
N VAL A 373 23.74 11.94 -16.50
CA VAL A 373 23.37 10.96 -15.47
C VAL A 373 23.69 9.54 -15.94
N THR A 374 24.47 8.81 -15.14
CA THR A 374 24.69 7.36 -15.32
C THR A 374 23.92 6.56 -14.27
N ILE A 375 23.18 5.53 -14.71
CA ILE A 375 22.29 4.76 -13.84
C ILE A 375 22.86 3.36 -13.62
N PHE A 376 22.92 2.92 -12.36
CA PHE A 376 23.31 1.57 -11.98
C PHE A 376 22.15 0.86 -11.28
N VAL A 377 21.81 -0.34 -11.76
CA VAL A 377 20.64 -1.10 -11.32
C VAL A 377 21.07 -2.47 -10.81
N ARG A 378 20.71 -2.82 -9.57
CA ARG A 378 20.84 -4.19 -9.03
C ARG A 378 19.60 -4.55 -8.26
N ARG A 379 18.89 -5.60 -8.69
CA ARG A 379 17.68 -6.05 -8.00
C ARG A 379 17.37 -7.53 -8.23
N GLY A 380 16.73 -8.14 -7.22
CA GLY A 380 16.13 -9.47 -7.30
C GLY A 380 14.75 -9.51 -6.64
N GLY A 381 14.06 -10.65 -6.74
CA GLY A 381 12.74 -10.88 -6.14
C GLY A 381 11.65 -11.14 -7.19
N PRO A 382 10.36 -11.11 -6.81
CA PRO A 382 9.26 -11.46 -7.70
C PRO A 382 9.29 -10.71 -9.04
N ASN A 383 9.31 -11.46 -10.14
CA ASN A 383 9.34 -10.97 -11.52
C ASN A 383 10.52 -10.06 -11.87
N TYR A 384 11.67 -10.21 -11.21
CA TYR A 384 12.83 -9.34 -11.44
C TYR A 384 13.39 -9.41 -12.85
N GLN A 385 13.27 -10.55 -13.54
CA GLN A 385 13.75 -10.73 -14.91
C GLN A 385 13.09 -9.73 -15.86
N GLU A 386 11.76 -9.58 -15.77
CA GLU A 386 11.02 -8.60 -16.60
C GLU A 386 11.36 -7.16 -16.20
N GLY A 387 11.48 -6.88 -14.91
CA GLY A 387 11.91 -5.55 -14.42
C GLY A 387 13.27 -5.15 -14.99
N LEU A 388 14.28 -6.02 -14.88
CA LEU A 388 15.62 -5.77 -15.41
C LEU A 388 15.61 -5.64 -16.95
N ARG A 389 14.80 -6.44 -17.65
CA ARG A 389 14.63 -6.34 -19.10
C ARG A 389 14.15 -4.96 -19.53
N VAL A 390 13.09 -4.44 -18.92
CA VAL A 390 12.55 -3.10 -19.27
C VAL A 390 13.49 -1.96 -18.89
N MET A 391 14.28 -2.11 -17.81
CA MET A 391 15.34 -1.15 -17.45
C MET A 391 16.47 -1.11 -18.49
N GLY A 392 16.88 -2.28 -19.01
CA GLY A 392 17.87 -2.33 -20.09
C GLY A 392 17.35 -1.77 -21.41
N GLU A 393 16.06 -1.99 -21.70
CA GLU A 393 15.40 -1.46 -22.90
C GLU A 393 15.32 0.08 -22.87
N VAL A 394 14.91 0.68 -21.75
CA VAL A 394 14.80 2.14 -21.66
C VAL A 394 16.15 2.84 -21.82
N GLY A 395 17.24 2.26 -21.32
CA GLY A 395 18.60 2.79 -21.53
C GLY A 395 18.97 2.82 -23.01
N LYS A 396 18.66 1.76 -23.76
CA LYS A 396 18.89 1.71 -25.21
C LYS A 396 18.03 2.69 -25.98
N THR A 397 16.74 2.79 -25.67
CA THR A 397 15.80 3.64 -26.43
C THR A 397 16.01 5.13 -26.14
N THR A 398 16.44 5.48 -24.93
CA THR A 398 16.68 6.88 -24.54
C THR A 398 18.13 7.31 -24.74
N GLY A 399 19.09 6.39 -24.89
CA GLY A 399 20.51 6.70 -24.96
C GLY A 399 21.16 7.04 -23.61
N ILE A 400 20.43 6.95 -22.49
CA ILE A 400 20.98 7.12 -21.14
C ILE A 400 21.81 5.88 -20.79
N PRO A 401 23.04 6.02 -20.25
CA PRO A 401 23.84 4.87 -19.85
C PRO A 401 23.24 4.20 -18.60
N ILE A 402 22.63 3.02 -18.79
CA ILE A 402 22.03 2.21 -17.72
C ILE A 402 22.72 0.85 -17.66
N HIS A 403 23.35 0.56 -16.52
CA HIS A 403 24.01 -0.73 -16.24
C HIS A 403 23.13 -1.59 -15.35
N VAL A 404 22.74 -2.78 -15.83
CA VAL A 404 21.70 -3.62 -15.19
C VAL A 404 22.28 -4.96 -14.72
N PHE A 405 22.06 -5.29 -13.45
CA PHE A 405 22.59 -6.48 -12.77
C PHE A 405 21.50 -7.23 -11.99
N GLY A 406 21.60 -8.56 -11.94
CA GLY A 406 20.66 -9.44 -11.25
C GLY A 406 21.16 -9.95 -9.89
N THR A 407 20.65 -11.12 -9.49
CA THR A 407 20.92 -11.76 -8.20
C THR A 407 22.30 -12.43 -8.13
N GLU A 408 22.92 -12.69 -9.27
CA GLU A 408 24.28 -13.18 -9.40
C GLU A 408 25.33 -12.14 -8.99
N THR A 409 24.98 -10.86 -9.05
CA THR A 409 25.85 -9.77 -8.64
C THR A 409 25.63 -9.45 -7.16
N HIS A 410 26.72 -9.32 -6.39
CA HIS A 410 26.66 -8.92 -4.98
C HIS A 410 25.93 -7.58 -4.82
N MET A 411 25.14 -7.44 -3.75
CA MET A 411 24.20 -6.33 -3.59
C MET A 411 24.86 -4.96 -3.79
N THR A 412 25.94 -4.70 -3.09
CA THR A 412 26.67 -3.42 -3.04
C THR A 412 27.71 -3.24 -4.12
N ALA A 413 27.95 -4.24 -4.98
CA ALA A 413 29.01 -4.19 -5.99
C ALA A 413 28.84 -3.01 -6.97
N ILE A 414 27.59 -2.65 -7.26
CA ILE A 414 27.28 -1.53 -8.16
C ILE A 414 27.71 -0.16 -7.60
N VAL A 415 27.91 -0.03 -6.28
CA VAL A 415 28.46 1.19 -5.67
C VAL A 415 29.94 1.35 -6.06
N GLY A 416 30.73 0.28 -5.96
CA GLY A 416 32.13 0.29 -6.39
C GLY A 416 32.27 0.54 -7.90
N MET A 417 31.35 0.02 -8.71
CA MET A 417 31.30 0.29 -10.15
C MET A 417 30.96 1.75 -10.45
N ALA A 418 29.93 2.28 -9.78
CA ALA A 418 29.48 3.67 -9.91
C ALA A 418 30.55 4.71 -9.55
N LEU A 419 31.35 4.41 -8.53
CA LEU A 419 32.38 5.31 -8.01
C LEU A 419 33.76 5.06 -8.63
N GLY A 420 33.89 4.13 -9.59
CA GLY A 420 35.14 3.85 -10.29
C GLY A 420 36.18 3.05 -9.50
N HIS A 421 35.80 2.46 -8.36
CA HIS A 421 36.67 1.61 -7.53
C HIS A 421 36.76 0.16 -8.05
N ARG A 422 35.81 -0.26 -8.88
CA ARG A 422 35.78 -1.59 -9.52
C ARG A 422 35.34 -1.47 -10.98
N PRO A 423 35.85 -2.30 -11.90
CA PRO A 423 35.42 -2.28 -13.29
C PRO A 423 33.95 -2.69 -13.40
N ILE A 424 33.24 -2.11 -14.36
CA ILE A 424 31.91 -2.57 -14.76
C ILE A 424 32.10 -3.94 -15.40
N ALA A 425 31.62 -4.98 -14.73
CA ALA A 425 31.72 -6.34 -15.25
C ALA A 425 30.98 -6.42 -16.61
N ASN A 426 31.58 -7.06 -17.60
CA ASN A 426 30.85 -7.48 -18.80
C ASN A 426 29.66 -8.33 -18.34
N GLN A 427 28.47 -8.09 -18.92
CA GLN A 427 27.23 -8.75 -18.49
C GLN A 427 27.49 -10.24 -18.22
N PRO A 428 27.26 -10.74 -16.99
CA PRO A 428 27.31 -12.16 -16.75
C PRO A 428 26.33 -12.83 -17.71
N THR A 429 26.76 -13.88 -18.41
CA THR A 429 25.88 -14.73 -19.23
C THR A 429 24.64 -15.05 -18.42
N ALA A 430 23.46 -14.64 -18.92
CA ALA A 430 22.18 -14.81 -18.25
C ALA A 430 22.13 -16.21 -17.60
N ALA A 431 22.07 -16.26 -16.27
CA ALA A 431 22.20 -17.50 -15.54
C ALA A 431 21.05 -18.44 -15.96
N ALA A 432 21.40 -19.58 -16.57
CA ALA A 432 20.50 -20.55 -17.19
C ALA A 432 19.60 -21.34 -16.22
N HIS A 433 19.55 -20.95 -14.94
CA HIS A 433 19.07 -21.83 -13.87
C HIS A 433 17.55 -21.91 -13.73
N THR A 434 16.79 -20.86 -14.09
CA THR A 434 15.34 -20.84 -13.83
C THR A 434 14.52 -21.63 -14.86
N ALA A 435 14.99 -21.71 -16.10
CA ALA A 435 14.26 -22.42 -17.16
C ALA A 435 14.49 -23.94 -17.11
N ASN A 436 15.72 -24.41 -16.87
CA ASN A 436 16.03 -25.84 -17.00
C ASN A 436 15.42 -26.72 -15.89
N PHE A 437 15.23 -26.20 -14.67
CA PHE A 437 14.67 -26.99 -13.57
C PHE A 437 13.14 -27.13 -13.65
N LEU A 438 12.45 -26.13 -14.20
CA LEU A 438 11.00 -26.15 -14.39
C LEU A 438 10.56 -26.87 -15.69
N LEU A 439 11.48 -27.08 -16.64
CA LEU A 439 11.18 -27.67 -17.95
C LEU A 439 11.50 -29.18 -18.07
N ASN A 440 12.27 -29.78 -17.15
CA ASN A 440 12.59 -31.22 -17.20
C ASN A 440 11.43 -32.08 -16.68
N THR A 441 10.39 -32.22 -17.51
CA THR A 441 9.28 -33.19 -17.33
C THR A 441 9.35 -34.37 -18.32
N SER A 442 10.48 -34.57 -19.00
CA SER A 442 10.66 -35.66 -19.96
C SER A 442 11.62 -36.73 -19.44
N GLY A 443 11.09 -37.70 -18.67
CA GLY A 443 11.80 -38.95 -18.40
C GLY A 443 11.22 -39.79 -17.26
N GLY A 444 10.54 -40.89 -17.60
CA GLY A 444 10.39 -42.05 -16.71
C GLY A 444 9.00 -42.25 -16.09
N ALA A 445 8.08 -42.83 -16.85
CA ALA A 445 6.87 -43.45 -16.30
C ALA A 445 7.23 -44.82 -15.70
N SER A 446 7.17 -44.94 -14.37
CA SER A 446 7.04 -46.24 -13.71
C SER A 446 6.21 -46.10 -12.43
N THR A 447 4.96 -46.54 -12.53
CA THR A 447 3.98 -46.65 -11.45
C THR A 447 4.37 -47.79 -10.50
N PRO A 448 4.28 -47.62 -9.17
CA PRO A 448 4.10 -48.77 -8.29
C PRO A 448 2.68 -48.87 -7.73
N GLY A 449 2.14 -50.07 -7.96
CA GLY A 449 1.04 -50.80 -7.31
C GLY A 449 0.37 -50.23 -6.06
N SER A 450 -0.96 -50.18 -6.18
CA SER A 450 -1.95 -50.24 -5.11
C SER A 450 -1.73 -51.45 -4.18
N SER A 451 -1.74 -51.21 -2.86
CA SER A 451 -2.21 -52.21 -1.90
C SER A 451 -2.98 -51.52 -0.76
N ARG A 452 -4.31 -51.60 -0.86
CA ARG A 452 -5.23 -51.40 0.26
C ARG A 452 -5.28 -52.69 1.07
N THR A 453 -5.13 -52.60 2.38
CA THR A 453 -5.77 -53.53 3.32
C THR A 453 -6.36 -52.73 4.47
N ALA A 454 -7.68 -52.75 4.53
CA ALA A 454 -8.47 -52.26 5.65
C ALA A 454 -8.56 -53.35 6.72
N SER A 455 -8.50 -52.95 7.99
CA SER A 455 -9.05 -53.73 9.10
C SER A 455 -9.72 -52.77 10.08
N PHE A 456 -11.02 -52.96 10.26
CA PHE A 456 -11.89 -52.26 11.20
C PHE A 456 -12.04 -53.07 12.51
N SER A 457 -12.55 -52.37 13.54
CA SER A 457 -13.03 -52.82 14.88
C SER A 457 -11.96 -52.86 15.98
N GLU A 458 -12.17 -52.45 17.24
CA GLU A 458 -13.34 -51.88 17.94
C GLU A 458 -12.90 -51.30 19.33
N ASN A 459 -13.72 -50.37 19.84
CA ASN A 459 -14.07 -50.05 21.24
C ASN A 459 -13.04 -49.74 22.36
N ARG A 460 -13.08 -48.45 22.75
CA ARG A 460 -13.29 -47.88 24.10
C ARG A 460 -12.78 -48.64 25.34
N THR A 461 -11.90 -47.96 26.07
CA THR A 461 -11.97 -47.86 27.54
C THR A 461 -11.64 -46.44 28.00
N ARG A 462 -12.58 -45.86 28.76
CA ARG A 462 -12.39 -44.67 29.59
C ARG A 462 -11.46 -45.04 30.75
N ILE A 463 -10.47 -44.19 31.06
CA ILE A 463 -9.93 -44.08 32.41
C ILE A 463 -9.91 -42.60 32.79
N GLU A 464 -10.36 -42.37 34.02
CA GLU A 464 -10.80 -41.13 34.63
C GLU A 464 -9.65 -40.16 34.94
N GLY A 465 -10.04 -38.89 35.02
CA GLY A 465 -9.15 -37.78 35.34
C GLY A 465 -8.64 -37.83 36.79
N SER A 466 -7.44 -37.27 36.94
CA SER A 466 -6.89 -36.85 38.24
C SER A 466 -6.76 -35.32 38.22
N PRO A 467 -7.15 -34.61 39.30
CA PRO A 467 -7.33 -33.17 39.28
C PRO A 467 -5.99 -32.43 39.26
N ALA A 468 -5.90 -31.40 38.40
CA ALA A 468 -4.81 -30.45 38.37
C ALA A 468 -4.70 -29.71 39.72
N LYS A 469 -3.55 -29.87 40.38
CA LYS A 469 -3.18 -29.04 41.53
C LYS A 469 -2.85 -27.63 41.04
N MET A 470 -3.56 -26.65 41.60
CA MET A 470 -3.20 -25.24 41.51
C MET A 470 -1.81 -25.02 42.11
N ALA A 471 -0.87 -24.52 41.30
CA ALA A 471 0.37 -23.93 41.78
C ALA A 471 0.21 -22.40 41.78
N LYS A 472 0.36 -21.80 42.98
CA LYS A 472 0.49 -20.35 43.17
C LYS A 472 1.92 -19.92 42.83
N GLY A 473 2.03 -18.84 42.04
CA GLY A 473 3.03 -17.75 42.14
C GLY A 473 4.52 -18.06 41.86
N GLY A 474 5.04 -17.44 40.80
CA GLY A 474 6.43 -16.93 40.77
C GLY A 474 7.42 -17.56 39.78
N ALA A 475 7.23 -17.35 38.46
CA ALA A 475 8.27 -17.25 37.41
C ALA A 475 7.59 -16.94 36.06
N PRO A 476 8.21 -16.17 35.14
CA PRO A 476 7.67 -16.02 33.79
C PRO A 476 7.63 -17.38 33.06
N ILE A 477 6.54 -17.64 32.34
CA ILE A 477 6.38 -18.86 31.54
C ILE A 477 7.45 -18.83 30.43
N ALA A 478 8.35 -19.82 30.40
CA ALA A 478 9.40 -19.88 29.40
C ALA A 478 8.80 -20.08 27.99
N LYS A 479 9.16 -19.20 27.05
CA LYS A 479 8.77 -19.32 25.64
C LYS A 479 9.46 -20.54 24.99
N ALA A 480 8.82 -21.11 23.96
CA ALA A 480 9.29 -22.34 23.32
C ALA A 480 10.61 -22.15 22.55
N THR A 481 11.51 -23.13 22.66
CA THR A 481 12.75 -23.18 21.87
C THR A 481 12.48 -23.44 20.38
N THR A 482 11.62 -24.42 20.09
CA THR A 482 11.20 -24.76 18.72
C THR A 482 9.87 -24.08 18.41
N LEU A 483 9.88 -23.18 17.42
CA LEU A 483 8.67 -22.47 16.98
C LEU A 483 7.94 -23.21 15.86
N PHE A 484 8.69 -23.83 14.94
CA PHE A 484 8.13 -24.46 13.74
C PHE A 484 8.69 -25.87 13.52
N SER A 485 7.82 -26.73 13.00
CA SER A 485 8.10 -28.10 12.58
C SER A 485 7.46 -28.39 11.21
N LYS A 486 7.70 -29.60 10.68
CA LYS A 486 7.01 -30.11 9.48
C LYS A 486 5.51 -30.31 9.67
N SER A 487 5.02 -30.38 10.92
CA SER A 487 3.62 -30.58 11.26
C SER A 487 2.90 -29.29 11.65
N THR A 488 3.63 -28.17 11.81
CA THR A 488 3.03 -26.86 12.14
C THR A 488 1.91 -26.48 11.19
N LYS A 489 0.80 -25.99 11.75
CA LYS A 489 -0.38 -25.53 11.03
C LYS A 489 -0.69 -24.09 11.39
N SER A 490 -1.12 -23.33 10.40
CA SER A 490 -1.36 -21.90 10.54
C SER A 490 -2.75 -21.48 10.10
N ILE A 491 -3.27 -20.45 10.77
CA ILE A 491 -4.36 -19.62 10.27
C ILE A 491 -3.76 -18.34 9.70
N VAL A 492 -4.22 -17.93 8.52
CA VAL A 492 -3.87 -16.64 7.92
C VAL A 492 -5.02 -15.66 8.13
N TRP A 493 -4.76 -14.58 8.86
CA TRP A 493 -5.70 -13.46 8.97
C TRP A 493 -5.51 -12.53 7.78
N GLY A 494 -6.55 -12.35 6.97
CA GLY A 494 -6.56 -11.52 5.76
C GLY A 494 -6.69 -12.34 4.46
N MET A 495 -7.18 -11.71 3.39
CA MET A 495 -7.36 -12.34 2.07
C MET A 495 -6.05 -12.35 1.26
N GLN A 496 -5.08 -13.15 1.69
CA GLN A 496 -3.72 -13.19 1.12
C GLN A 496 -3.46 -14.45 0.27
N THR A 497 -4.18 -14.58 -0.84
CA THR A 497 -4.13 -15.78 -1.69
C THR A 497 -2.73 -16.07 -2.25
N ARG A 498 -1.97 -15.04 -2.65
CA ARG A 498 -0.60 -15.23 -3.17
C ARG A 498 0.38 -15.70 -2.09
N ALA A 499 0.27 -15.16 -0.88
CA ALA A 499 1.12 -15.59 0.25
C ALA A 499 0.80 -17.03 0.64
N VAL A 500 -0.49 -17.38 0.74
CA VAL A 500 -0.94 -18.75 1.01
C VAL A 500 -0.45 -19.71 -0.06
N GLN A 501 -0.64 -19.39 -1.36
CA GLN A 501 -0.13 -20.25 -2.43
C GLN A 501 1.39 -20.43 -2.35
N GLY A 502 2.14 -19.34 -2.12
CA GLY A 502 3.59 -19.43 -1.96
C GLY A 502 4.04 -20.28 -0.76
N MET A 503 3.27 -20.29 0.34
CA MET A 503 3.50 -21.21 1.47
C MET A 503 3.25 -22.67 1.07
N LEU A 504 2.15 -22.94 0.37
CA LEU A 504 1.83 -24.30 -0.11
C LEU A 504 2.84 -24.83 -1.12
N ASP A 505 3.35 -23.97 -2.01
CA ASP A 505 4.39 -24.36 -2.97
C ASP A 505 5.69 -24.71 -2.24
N PHE A 506 6.05 -23.91 -1.22
CA PHE A 506 7.19 -24.19 -0.35
C PHE A 506 7.01 -25.52 0.40
N ASP A 507 5.85 -25.74 0.99
CA ASP A 507 5.54 -26.96 1.73
C ASP A 507 5.68 -28.20 0.82
N TYR A 508 5.19 -28.09 -0.42
CA TYR A 508 5.27 -29.17 -1.41
C TYR A 508 6.71 -29.49 -1.80
N VAL A 509 7.53 -28.48 -2.11
CA VAL A 509 8.96 -28.72 -2.43
C VAL A 509 9.79 -29.14 -1.22
N CYS A 510 9.34 -28.83 -0.01
CA CYS A 510 9.89 -29.36 1.24
C CYS A 510 9.49 -30.82 1.52
N SER A 511 8.68 -31.42 0.65
CA SER A 511 8.12 -32.77 0.82
C SER A 511 7.34 -32.92 2.13
N ARG A 512 6.58 -31.88 2.54
CA ARG A 512 5.62 -32.02 3.63
C ARG A 512 4.47 -32.94 3.22
N GLU A 513 3.89 -33.61 4.21
CA GLU A 513 2.71 -34.45 3.98
C GLU A 513 1.44 -33.62 3.82
N GLU A 514 1.37 -32.48 4.54
CA GLU A 514 0.20 -31.62 4.52
C GLU A 514 0.54 -30.13 4.37
N PRO A 515 -0.38 -29.35 3.75
CA PRO A 515 -0.38 -27.89 3.78
C PRO A 515 -0.12 -27.30 5.15
N SER A 516 0.71 -26.25 5.23
CA SER A 516 0.91 -25.50 6.45
C SER A 516 -0.20 -24.50 6.76
N VAL A 517 -1.06 -24.17 5.81
CA VAL A 517 -2.23 -23.30 6.01
C VAL A 517 -3.47 -24.17 6.16
N ALA A 518 -4.09 -24.13 7.34
CA ALA A 518 -5.31 -24.88 7.64
C ALA A 518 -6.56 -24.09 7.26
N ALA A 519 -6.55 -22.77 7.50
CA ALA A 519 -7.68 -21.89 7.24
C ALA A 519 -7.26 -20.43 7.06
N MET A 520 -8.19 -19.62 6.56
CA MET A 520 -8.07 -18.16 6.50
C MET A 520 -9.20 -17.50 7.28
N VAL A 521 -8.96 -16.31 7.82
CA VAL A 521 -9.98 -15.45 8.44
C VAL A 521 -10.07 -14.14 7.66
N TYR A 522 -11.25 -13.81 7.15
CA TYR A 522 -11.50 -12.55 6.43
C TYR A 522 -12.89 -11.97 6.78
N PRO A 523 -12.96 -10.90 7.59
CA PRO A 523 -14.20 -10.48 8.24
C PRO A 523 -15.24 -9.85 7.29
N PHE A 524 -14.85 -9.50 6.07
CA PHE A 524 -15.72 -8.79 5.12
C PHE A 524 -16.57 -9.72 4.24
N ILE A 525 -16.26 -11.02 4.19
CA ILE A 525 -16.99 -12.00 3.36
C ILE A 525 -17.49 -13.12 4.26
N GLY A 526 -18.65 -13.70 3.95
CA GLY A 526 -19.15 -14.89 4.64
C GLY A 526 -18.25 -16.12 4.45
N ASP A 527 -18.53 -17.16 5.22
CA ASP A 527 -17.79 -18.43 5.14
C ASP A 527 -17.85 -19.02 3.72
N HIS A 528 -16.68 -19.35 3.18
CA HIS A 528 -16.56 -19.98 1.86
C HIS A 528 -15.27 -20.83 1.78
N LYS A 529 -14.99 -21.41 0.62
CA LYS A 529 -13.75 -22.14 0.35
C LYS A 529 -13.00 -21.47 -0.79
N GLN A 530 -11.70 -21.31 -0.61
CA GLN A 530 -10.80 -20.76 -1.61
C GLN A 530 -10.00 -21.88 -2.27
N LYS A 531 -9.90 -21.85 -3.60
CA LYS A 531 -9.09 -22.79 -4.37
C LYS A 531 -7.60 -22.43 -4.31
N PHE A 532 -6.76 -23.45 -4.15
CA PHE A 532 -5.30 -23.40 -4.14
C PHE A 532 -4.70 -24.63 -4.82
N TYR A 533 -3.39 -24.63 -5.07
CA TYR A 533 -2.65 -25.77 -5.58
C TYR A 533 -1.79 -26.43 -4.50
N TRP A 534 -1.76 -27.76 -4.52
CA TRP A 534 -0.80 -28.62 -3.82
C TRP A 534 0.00 -29.38 -4.88
N GLY A 535 1.15 -28.82 -5.27
CA GLY A 535 1.86 -29.23 -6.48
C GLY A 535 1.03 -28.91 -7.72
N HIS A 536 0.46 -29.93 -8.36
CA HIS A 536 -0.41 -29.78 -9.54
C HIS A 536 -1.91 -29.99 -9.24
N LYS A 537 -2.26 -30.39 -8.01
CA LYS A 537 -3.64 -30.73 -7.63
C LYS A 537 -4.34 -29.51 -7.02
N GLU A 538 -5.54 -29.20 -7.50
CA GLU A 538 -6.40 -28.22 -6.82
C GLU A 538 -6.90 -28.76 -5.48
N ILE A 539 -6.77 -27.94 -4.43
CA ILE A 539 -7.31 -28.16 -3.09
C ILE A 539 -8.17 -26.96 -2.65
N LEU A 540 -8.93 -27.15 -1.58
CA LEU A 540 -9.80 -26.12 -1.02
C LEU A 540 -9.40 -25.82 0.42
N ILE A 541 -9.11 -24.55 0.72
CA ILE A 541 -8.88 -24.07 2.08
C ILE A 541 -10.11 -23.27 2.54
N PRO A 542 -10.67 -23.54 3.73
CA PRO A 542 -11.80 -22.79 4.24
C PRO A 542 -11.41 -21.36 4.63
N VAL A 543 -12.28 -20.42 4.31
CA VAL A 543 -12.20 -19.01 4.72
C VAL A 543 -13.38 -18.72 5.63
N TYR A 544 -13.10 -18.18 6.82
CA TYR A 544 -14.10 -17.87 7.83
C TYR A 544 -14.28 -16.38 8.00
N LYS A 545 -15.51 -15.96 8.28
CA LYS A 545 -15.79 -14.58 8.68
C LYS A 545 -15.27 -14.28 10.09
N ASN A 546 -15.48 -15.20 11.03
CA ASN A 546 -15.11 -15.03 12.44
C ASN A 546 -13.89 -15.91 12.79
N MET A 547 -12.97 -15.36 13.58
CA MET A 547 -11.81 -16.11 14.08
C MET A 547 -12.23 -17.27 14.99
N SER A 548 -13.26 -17.07 15.81
CA SER A 548 -13.79 -18.09 16.73
C SER A 548 -14.20 -19.38 16.02
N ASP A 549 -14.83 -19.27 14.85
CA ASP A 549 -15.24 -20.42 14.04
C ASP A 549 -14.04 -21.16 13.44
N ALA A 550 -13.01 -20.42 13.02
CA ALA A 550 -11.76 -21.00 12.51
C ALA A 550 -11.02 -21.76 13.62
N MET A 551 -10.79 -21.13 14.77
CA MET A 551 -10.09 -21.73 15.91
C MET A 551 -10.79 -23.00 16.41
N LYS A 552 -12.14 -22.97 16.49
CA LYS A 552 -12.94 -24.12 16.91
C LYS A 552 -12.86 -25.30 15.94
N LYS A 553 -12.80 -25.04 14.63
CA LYS A 553 -12.78 -26.09 13.58
C LYS A 553 -11.38 -26.63 13.32
N HIS A 554 -10.34 -25.91 13.70
CA HIS A 554 -8.93 -26.25 13.46
C HIS A 554 -8.13 -26.20 14.78
N PRO A 555 -8.38 -27.15 15.71
CA PRO A 555 -7.73 -27.19 17.03
C PRO A 555 -6.23 -27.53 16.98
N ASP A 556 -5.74 -28.04 15.85
CA ASP A 556 -4.36 -28.41 15.54
C ASP A 556 -3.48 -27.21 15.12
N VAL A 557 -4.08 -26.03 14.94
CA VAL A 557 -3.37 -24.80 14.58
C VAL A 557 -2.67 -24.20 15.79
N ASP A 558 -1.36 -23.98 15.64
CA ASP A 558 -0.46 -23.39 16.64
C ASP A 558 0.13 -22.04 16.23
N VAL A 559 -0.02 -21.65 14.96
CA VAL A 559 0.50 -20.39 14.40
C VAL A 559 -0.61 -19.53 13.82
N LEU A 560 -0.55 -18.21 14.06
CA LEU A 560 -1.35 -17.24 13.32
C LEU A 560 -0.46 -16.26 12.56
N ILE A 561 -0.71 -16.09 11.27
CA ILE A 561 -0.03 -15.10 10.42
C ILE A 561 -1.00 -13.94 10.18
N ASN A 562 -0.69 -12.78 10.77
CA ASN A 562 -1.56 -11.62 10.79
C ASN A 562 -1.20 -10.60 9.70
N PHE A 563 -1.99 -10.58 8.63
CA PHE A 563 -1.92 -9.56 7.56
C PHE A 563 -2.98 -8.44 7.73
N ALA A 564 -3.48 -8.23 8.95
CA ALA A 564 -4.28 -7.06 9.27
C ALA A 564 -3.54 -5.76 8.91
N SER A 565 -4.28 -4.71 8.63
CA SER A 565 -3.69 -3.38 8.42
C SER A 565 -3.13 -2.84 9.75
N LEU A 566 -2.22 -1.86 9.71
CA LEU A 566 -1.69 -1.21 10.92
C LEU A 566 -2.79 -0.74 11.89
N ARG A 567 -3.98 -0.40 11.37
CA ARG A 567 -5.14 0.08 12.15
C ARG A 567 -5.91 -1.04 12.85
N SER A 568 -5.80 -2.27 12.37
CA SER A 568 -6.56 -3.44 12.84
C SER A 568 -5.69 -4.55 13.44
N ALA A 569 -4.36 -4.42 13.30
CA ALA A 569 -3.39 -5.41 13.77
C ALA A 569 -3.35 -5.54 15.29
N MET A 570 -3.58 -4.45 16.04
CA MET A 570 -3.70 -4.50 17.50
C MET A 570 -4.87 -5.42 17.90
N ASP A 571 -6.09 -5.09 17.48
CA ASP A 571 -7.30 -5.78 17.93
C ASP A 571 -7.30 -7.25 17.52
N SER A 572 -6.94 -7.55 16.27
CA SER A 572 -6.86 -8.93 15.76
C SER A 572 -5.80 -9.77 16.49
N THR A 573 -4.68 -9.17 16.90
CA THR A 573 -3.64 -9.87 17.67
C THR A 573 -4.09 -10.11 19.11
N MET A 574 -4.71 -9.11 19.74
CA MET A 574 -5.27 -9.24 21.09
C MET A 574 -6.40 -10.28 21.15
N GLU A 575 -7.26 -10.32 20.12
CA GLU A 575 -8.28 -11.36 19.93
C GLU A 575 -7.64 -12.75 19.79
N THR A 576 -6.61 -12.88 18.95
CA THR A 576 -5.89 -14.15 18.75
C THR A 576 -5.34 -14.71 20.06
N MET A 577 -4.79 -13.85 20.92
CA MET A 577 -4.24 -14.28 22.20
C MET A 577 -5.32 -14.80 23.18
N GLN A 578 -6.62 -14.66 22.89
CA GLN A 578 -7.67 -15.30 23.68
C GLN A 578 -7.78 -16.81 23.43
N TYR A 579 -7.13 -17.34 22.38
CA TYR A 579 -7.13 -18.75 22.01
C TYR A 579 -5.81 -19.42 22.42
N PRO A 580 -5.77 -20.23 23.50
CA PRO A 580 -4.53 -20.79 24.04
C PRO A 580 -3.79 -21.78 23.11
N GLN A 581 -4.47 -22.27 22.07
CA GLN A 581 -3.86 -23.14 21.05
C GLN A 581 -2.80 -22.41 20.21
N ILE A 582 -2.85 -21.08 20.13
CA ILE A 582 -1.87 -20.30 19.36
C ILE A 582 -0.65 -19.99 20.21
N HIS A 583 0.52 -20.42 19.75
CA HIS A 583 1.79 -20.26 20.44
C HIS A 583 2.72 -19.27 19.73
N THR A 584 2.53 -19.04 18.43
CA THR A 584 3.29 -18.05 17.66
C THR A 584 2.36 -17.18 16.81
N ILE A 585 2.54 -15.86 16.89
CA ILE A 585 1.84 -14.90 16.03
C ILE A 585 2.89 -14.12 15.23
N ALA A 586 2.74 -14.09 13.90
CA ALA A 586 3.55 -13.24 13.03
C ALA A 586 2.75 -12.00 12.63
N ILE A 587 3.20 -10.80 12.99
CA ILE A 587 2.51 -9.54 12.69
C ILE A 587 3.20 -8.87 11.51
N ILE A 588 2.55 -8.85 10.34
CA ILE A 588 3.18 -8.38 9.10
C ILE A 588 3.13 -6.85 8.95
N ALA A 589 2.11 -6.21 9.53
CA ALA A 589 1.87 -4.78 9.38
C ALA A 589 3.05 -3.92 9.87
N GLU A 590 3.44 -2.94 9.06
CA GLU A 590 4.35 -1.85 9.43
C GLU A 590 3.55 -0.61 9.84
N GLY A 591 4.05 0.16 10.81
CA GLY A 591 3.42 1.41 11.25
C GLY A 591 2.38 1.26 12.36
N ILE A 592 2.49 0.21 13.19
CA ILE A 592 1.72 0.11 14.43
C ILE A 592 2.35 1.05 15.48
N PRO A 593 1.56 1.85 16.23
CA PRO A 593 2.08 2.68 17.31
C PRO A 593 2.92 1.92 18.33
N GLU A 594 4.06 2.49 18.70
CA GLU A 594 5.02 1.94 19.66
C GLU A 594 4.31 1.56 20.97
N ALA A 595 3.39 2.42 21.44
CA ALA A 595 2.59 2.18 22.64
C ALA A 595 1.67 0.96 22.52
N TYR A 596 1.08 0.70 21.36
CA TYR A 596 0.23 -0.48 21.14
C TYR A 596 1.06 -1.76 21.06
N THR A 597 2.21 -1.70 20.40
CA THR A 597 3.14 -2.84 20.33
C THR A 597 3.65 -3.25 21.72
N ARG A 598 3.91 -2.29 22.63
CA ARG A 598 4.24 -2.60 24.03
C ARG A 598 3.13 -3.38 24.75
N LYS A 599 1.86 -3.04 24.54
CA LYS A 599 0.72 -3.79 25.11
C LYS A 599 0.62 -5.21 24.56
N ILE A 600 0.88 -5.38 23.25
CA ILE A 600 0.94 -6.69 22.61
C ILE A 600 2.06 -7.53 23.23
N ILE A 601 3.26 -6.96 23.39
CA ILE A 601 4.40 -7.63 24.03
C ILE A 601 4.05 -8.10 25.44
N LYS A 602 3.52 -7.20 26.27
CA LYS A 602 3.11 -7.53 27.64
C LYS A 602 2.12 -8.69 27.67
N ALA A 603 1.06 -8.62 26.87
CA ALA A 603 0.04 -9.66 26.81
C ALA A 603 0.59 -11.00 26.28
N ALA A 604 1.54 -10.96 25.34
CA ALA A 604 2.19 -12.15 24.80
C ALA A 604 3.14 -12.78 25.82
N ASP A 605 3.90 -11.97 26.57
CA ASP A 605 4.77 -12.43 27.66
C ASP A 605 3.94 -13.07 28.79
N ASP A 606 2.83 -12.43 29.19
CA ASP A 606 1.90 -12.95 30.21
C ASP A 606 1.29 -14.30 29.80
N LYS A 607 1.18 -14.58 28.49
CA LYS A 607 0.58 -15.80 27.92
C LYS A 607 1.59 -16.81 27.36
N GLY A 608 2.89 -16.49 27.38
CA GLY A 608 3.94 -17.32 26.79
C GLY A 608 3.86 -17.45 25.25
N VAL A 609 3.23 -16.50 24.56
CA VAL A 609 3.11 -16.47 23.09
C VAL A 609 4.34 -15.80 22.49
N THR A 610 4.90 -16.37 21.43
CA THR A 610 6.00 -15.76 20.68
C THR A 610 5.44 -14.85 19.59
N ILE A 611 5.88 -13.59 19.55
CA ILE A 611 5.48 -12.62 18.52
C ILE A 611 6.65 -12.35 17.59
N ILE A 612 6.53 -12.68 16.30
CA ILE A 612 7.50 -12.29 15.27
C ILE A 612 6.96 -11.07 14.54
N GLY A 613 7.69 -9.94 14.58
CA GLY A 613 7.20 -8.63 14.14
C GLY A 613 6.78 -7.73 15.31
N PRO A 614 6.10 -6.60 15.09
CA PRO A 614 5.53 -6.12 13.82
C PRO A 614 6.55 -5.67 12.77
N ALA A 615 6.09 -5.17 11.63
CA ALA A 615 6.92 -4.69 10.52
C ALA A 615 7.93 -5.73 10.03
N THR A 616 7.47 -6.97 9.85
CA THR A 616 8.30 -8.09 9.40
C THR A 616 7.70 -8.80 8.18
N VAL A 617 8.55 -9.45 7.39
CA VAL A 617 8.11 -10.46 6.43
C VAL A 617 7.81 -11.80 7.10
N GLY A 618 8.36 -12.04 8.30
CA GLY A 618 8.24 -13.26 9.08
C GLY A 618 9.58 -13.98 9.24
N GLY A 619 9.64 -15.22 8.75
CA GLY A 619 10.77 -16.13 8.92
C GLY A 619 10.59 -17.40 8.10
N ILE A 620 11.67 -18.15 7.95
CA ILE A 620 11.70 -19.40 7.19
C ILE A 620 12.53 -20.46 7.93
N LYS A 621 11.98 -21.65 8.01
CA LYS A 621 12.66 -22.85 8.48
C LYS A 621 12.67 -23.88 7.35
N PRO A 622 13.74 -23.92 6.54
CA PRO A 622 13.85 -24.83 5.40
C PRO A 622 13.47 -26.28 5.71
N GLY A 623 12.68 -26.88 4.83
CA GLY A 623 12.13 -28.23 5.03
C GLY A 623 10.96 -28.31 6.02
N CYS A 624 10.62 -27.23 6.73
CA CYS A 624 9.60 -27.23 7.79
C CYS A 624 8.47 -26.25 7.52
N PHE A 625 8.71 -24.94 7.57
CA PHE A 625 7.63 -23.94 7.51
C PHE A 625 8.18 -22.59 7.04
N LYS A 626 7.39 -21.83 6.28
CA LYS A 626 7.68 -20.43 5.98
C LYS A 626 6.50 -19.55 6.36
N ILE A 627 6.78 -18.38 6.95
CA ILE A 627 5.75 -17.40 7.27
C ILE A 627 5.47 -16.56 6.03
N GLY A 628 4.26 -16.68 5.51
CA GLY A 628 3.72 -15.80 4.48
C GLY A 628 4.63 -15.69 3.26
N ASN A 629 5.13 -14.48 3.03
CA ASN A 629 5.91 -14.15 1.84
C ASN A 629 7.43 -14.38 1.97
N THR A 630 7.91 -14.87 3.11
CA THR A 630 9.37 -15.01 3.34
C THR A 630 10.02 -15.90 2.29
N GLY A 631 11.17 -15.49 1.75
CA GLY A 631 11.87 -16.20 0.67
C GLY A 631 11.27 -15.99 -0.72
N GLY A 632 10.12 -15.35 -0.82
CA GLY A 632 9.46 -14.99 -2.06
C GLY A 632 8.94 -16.15 -2.90
N MET A 633 9.08 -16.01 -4.22
CA MET A 633 8.62 -16.98 -5.21
C MET A 633 9.47 -18.25 -5.20
N LEU A 634 8.94 -19.32 -5.79
CA LEU A 634 9.57 -20.64 -5.79
C LEU A 634 10.94 -20.65 -6.46
N ASP A 635 11.16 -19.77 -7.46
CA ASP A 635 12.46 -19.60 -8.11
C ASP A 635 13.57 -19.25 -7.11
N ASN A 636 13.32 -18.33 -6.18
CA ASN A 636 14.28 -17.96 -5.15
C ASN A 636 14.39 -19.03 -4.04
N ILE A 637 13.29 -19.69 -3.69
CA ILE A 637 13.32 -20.85 -2.76
C ILE A 637 14.26 -21.93 -3.29
N LEU A 638 14.19 -22.24 -4.59
CA LEU A 638 15.07 -23.21 -5.23
C LEU A 638 16.49 -22.69 -5.40
N ALA A 639 16.67 -21.43 -5.84
CA ALA A 639 17.98 -20.83 -6.08
C ALA A 639 18.82 -20.72 -4.79
N SER A 640 18.19 -20.33 -3.67
CA SER A 640 18.83 -20.27 -2.35
C SER A 640 18.73 -21.60 -1.58
N LYS A 641 18.26 -22.66 -2.25
CA LYS A 641 18.11 -24.02 -1.70
C LYS A 641 17.38 -24.09 -0.35
N LEU A 642 16.30 -23.34 -0.21
CA LEU A 642 15.53 -23.20 1.04
C LEU A 642 14.54 -24.34 1.27
N TYR A 643 14.46 -25.34 0.39
CA TYR A 643 13.58 -26.50 0.54
C TYR A 643 14.15 -27.57 1.50
N ARG A 644 15.43 -27.48 1.86
CA ARG A 644 16.10 -28.39 2.81
C ARG A 644 16.96 -27.62 3.82
N PRO A 645 17.07 -28.09 5.07
CA PRO A 645 17.85 -27.42 6.11
C PRO A 645 19.36 -27.56 5.85
N GLY A 646 20.11 -26.49 6.14
CA GLY A 646 21.55 -26.55 6.41
C GLY A 646 21.83 -26.43 7.91
N SER A 647 23.00 -25.92 8.30
CA SER A 647 23.41 -25.80 9.72
C SER A 647 23.48 -24.36 10.24
N VAL A 648 23.19 -23.36 9.40
CA VAL A 648 23.33 -21.94 9.75
C VAL A 648 21.98 -21.33 10.14
N ALA A 649 21.84 -20.85 11.38
CA ALA A 649 20.66 -20.06 11.76
C ALA A 649 20.96 -18.56 11.67
N TYR A 650 19.97 -17.75 11.29
CA TYR A 650 20.14 -16.30 11.29
C TYR A 650 18.99 -15.54 11.93
N VAL A 651 19.29 -14.33 12.42
CA VAL A 651 18.30 -13.35 12.87
C VAL A 651 18.67 -11.97 12.34
N SER A 652 17.68 -11.24 11.82
CA SER A 652 17.85 -9.90 11.24
C SER A 652 16.69 -8.98 11.63
N ARG A 653 16.89 -7.66 11.64
CA ARG A 653 15.78 -6.70 11.68
C ARG A 653 15.05 -6.61 10.34
N SER A 654 15.79 -6.49 9.23
CA SER A 654 15.21 -6.21 7.92
C SER A 654 14.72 -7.47 7.21
N GLY A 655 13.44 -7.48 6.81
CA GLY A 655 12.89 -8.53 5.95
C GLY A 655 13.53 -8.57 4.55
N GLY A 656 13.96 -7.43 4.00
CA GLY A 656 14.66 -7.39 2.72
C GLY A 656 16.05 -8.03 2.81
N MET A 657 16.80 -7.74 3.88
CA MET A 657 18.13 -8.30 4.08
C MET A 657 18.10 -9.75 4.51
N SER A 658 17.03 -10.24 5.17
CA SER A 658 16.89 -11.65 5.49
C SER A 658 16.91 -12.53 4.23
N ASN A 659 16.33 -12.05 3.12
CA ASN A 659 16.38 -12.78 1.85
C ASN A 659 17.72 -12.62 1.11
N GLU A 660 18.45 -11.53 1.34
CA GLU A 660 19.85 -11.45 0.91
C GLU A 660 20.74 -12.41 1.71
N LEU A 661 20.49 -12.56 3.03
CA LEU A 661 21.18 -13.55 3.87
C LEU A 661 20.90 -14.98 3.40
N ASN A 662 19.67 -15.32 2.99
CA ASN A 662 19.38 -16.61 2.35
C ASN A 662 20.31 -16.87 1.14
N ASN A 663 20.47 -15.87 0.27
CA ASN A 663 21.34 -15.97 -0.90
C ASN A 663 22.83 -16.03 -0.53
N ILE A 664 23.29 -15.21 0.42
CA ILE A 664 24.70 -15.21 0.87
C ILE A 664 25.03 -16.55 1.51
N ILE A 665 24.25 -16.98 2.50
CA ILE A 665 24.47 -18.22 3.27
C ILE A 665 24.42 -19.44 2.35
N SER A 666 23.47 -19.52 1.42
CA SER A 666 23.37 -20.66 0.50
C SER A 666 24.54 -20.78 -0.48
N ARG A 667 25.26 -19.68 -0.74
CA ARG A 667 26.46 -19.68 -1.60
C ARG A 667 27.74 -19.99 -0.84
N THR A 668 27.77 -19.75 0.48
CA THR A 668 28.98 -19.84 1.30
C THR A 668 29.01 -21.03 2.25
N THR A 669 27.86 -21.69 2.48
CA THR A 669 27.67 -22.77 3.46
C THR A 669 26.77 -23.89 2.91
N ASP A 670 26.39 -24.88 3.73
CA ASP A 670 25.36 -25.89 3.36
C ASP A 670 23.92 -25.34 3.35
N GLY A 671 23.70 -24.15 3.90
CA GLY A 671 22.44 -23.43 3.82
C GLY A 671 21.84 -23.09 5.17
N VAL A 672 20.62 -22.54 5.12
CA VAL A 672 19.92 -22.04 6.30
C VAL A 672 19.24 -23.17 7.05
N PHE A 673 19.39 -23.22 8.38
CA PHE A 673 18.61 -24.07 9.29
C PHE A 673 17.29 -23.40 9.68
N GLU A 674 17.36 -22.16 10.18
CA GLU A 674 16.20 -21.33 10.54
C GLU A 674 16.58 -19.85 10.45
N GLY A 675 15.74 -19.05 9.80
CA GLY A 675 15.95 -17.62 9.58
C GLY A 675 14.76 -16.81 10.05
N VAL A 676 15.00 -15.78 10.86
CA VAL A 676 13.93 -14.90 11.38
C VAL A 676 14.24 -13.44 11.10
N ALA A 677 13.26 -12.71 10.58
CA ALA A 677 13.26 -11.25 10.61
C ALA A 677 12.41 -10.78 11.80
N ILE A 678 13.01 -10.14 12.80
CA ILE A 678 12.30 -9.69 14.01
C ILE A 678 11.40 -8.47 13.74
N GLY A 679 11.70 -7.72 12.68
CA GLY A 679 10.97 -6.52 12.27
C GLY A 679 11.70 -5.21 12.54
N GLY A 680 11.32 -4.16 11.79
CA GLY A 680 11.96 -2.84 11.84
C GLY A 680 11.45 -1.91 12.95
N ASP A 681 10.38 -2.28 13.65
CA ASP A 681 9.80 -1.45 14.71
C ASP A 681 10.75 -1.29 15.91
N ARG A 682 10.54 -0.23 16.69
CA ARG A 682 11.41 0.08 17.85
C ARG A 682 11.40 -1.04 18.88
N TYR A 683 10.22 -1.58 19.17
CA TYR A 683 10.00 -2.67 20.11
C TYR A 683 9.47 -3.92 19.38
N PRO A 684 10.34 -4.76 18.79
CA PRO A 684 9.88 -5.99 18.15
C PRO A 684 9.34 -6.97 19.20
N GLY A 685 8.32 -7.75 18.85
CA GLY A 685 7.64 -8.71 19.72
C GLY A 685 8.62 -9.70 20.37
N SER A 686 9.53 -10.23 19.55
CA SER A 686 10.70 -11.02 19.95
C SER A 686 11.98 -10.31 19.51
N VAL A 687 13.01 -10.34 20.36
CA VAL A 687 14.27 -9.61 20.15
C VAL A 687 15.39 -10.53 19.66
N PHE A 688 16.55 -9.97 19.29
CA PHE A 688 17.70 -10.77 18.83
C PHE A 688 18.08 -11.85 19.84
N THR A 689 18.18 -11.49 21.13
CA THR A 689 18.57 -12.44 22.18
C THR A 689 17.61 -13.62 22.27
N ASP A 690 16.30 -13.41 22.13
CA ASP A 690 15.32 -14.49 22.17
C ASP A 690 15.64 -15.56 21.13
N HIS A 691 15.86 -15.17 19.87
CA HIS A 691 16.14 -16.12 18.79
C HIS A 691 17.56 -16.69 18.87
N VAL A 692 18.57 -15.90 19.23
CA VAL A 692 19.95 -16.41 19.39
C VAL A 692 20.02 -17.47 20.49
N LEU A 693 19.29 -17.28 21.60
CA LEU A 693 19.20 -18.30 22.66
C LEU A 693 18.48 -19.56 22.17
N ARG A 694 17.39 -19.44 21.41
CA ARG A 694 16.75 -20.62 20.79
C ARG A 694 17.72 -21.36 19.87
N TYR A 695 18.49 -20.65 19.07
CA TYR A 695 19.47 -21.24 18.16
C TYR A 695 20.63 -21.91 18.88
N GLN A 696 21.11 -21.31 19.97
CA GLN A 696 22.08 -21.92 20.88
C GLN A 696 21.55 -23.27 21.41
N ASP A 697 20.28 -23.32 21.80
CA ASP A 697 19.66 -24.51 22.40
C ASP A 697 19.12 -25.51 21.37
N THR A 698 19.21 -25.21 20.07
CA THR A 698 18.74 -26.09 19.00
C THR A 698 19.90 -26.93 18.44
N PRO A 699 19.91 -28.26 18.62
CA PRO A 699 21.06 -29.08 18.24
C PRO A 699 21.45 -29.00 16.76
N GLY A 700 20.50 -28.85 15.83
CA GLY A 700 20.81 -28.78 14.39
C GLY A 700 21.44 -27.47 13.91
N VAL A 701 21.58 -26.47 14.79
CA VAL A 701 22.29 -25.22 14.48
C VAL A 701 23.73 -25.33 14.93
N GLU A 702 24.68 -25.09 14.03
CA GLU A 702 26.11 -25.18 14.36
C GLU A 702 26.81 -23.80 14.32
N MET A 703 26.22 -22.82 13.62
CA MET A 703 26.66 -21.42 13.67
C MET A 703 25.48 -20.46 13.54
N ILE A 704 25.66 -19.25 14.06
CA ILE A 704 24.63 -18.22 14.14
C ILE A 704 25.09 -16.96 13.40
N VAL A 705 24.22 -16.40 12.55
CA VAL A 705 24.46 -15.12 11.87
C VAL A 705 23.48 -14.08 12.40
N MET A 706 23.98 -12.97 12.94
CA MET A 706 23.17 -11.83 13.38
C MET A 706 23.42 -10.63 12.48
N LEU A 707 22.35 -10.07 11.91
CA LEU A 707 22.42 -8.80 11.19
C LEU A 707 21.71 -7.72 12.02
N GLY A 708 22.50 -7.04 12.84
CA GLY A 708 22.08 -5.94 13.71
C GLY A 708 21.92 -4.62 12.96
N GLU A 709 21.52 -3.58 13.67
CA GLU A 709 21.27 -2.25 13.10
C GLU A 709 21.64 -1.15 14.10
N ILE A 710 21.81 0.08 13.62
CA ILE A 710 21.87 1.28 14.46
C ILE A 710 20.60 1.45 15.30
N GLY A 711 20.75 1.99 16.52
CA GLY A 711 19.65 2.27 17.43
C GLY A 711 19.38 1.15 18.43
N GLY A 712 19.09 1.51 19.69
CA GLY A 712 18.91 0.55 20.78
C GLY A 712 20.17 -0.19 21.21
N THR A 713 20.04 -1.10 22.19
CA THR A 713 21.18 -1.75 22.88
C THR A 713 21.05 -3.28 22.95
N GLU A 714 20.19 -3.88 22.14
CA GLU A 714 19.88 -5.31 22.20
C GLU A 714 21.11 -6.19 21.89
N GLU A 715 21.96 -5.77 20.96
CA GLU A 715 23.17 -6.51 20.56
C GLU A 715 24.18 -6.67 21.71
N TYR A 716 24.19 -5.75 22.69
CA TYR A 716 25.06 -5.87 23.86
C TYR A 716 24.67 -7.05 24.78
N LYS A 717 23.41 -7.48 24.76
CA LYS A 717 22.98 -8.68 25.51
C LYS A 717 23.63 -9.95 24.93
N ILE A 718 23.86 -9.98 23.61
CA ILE A 718 24.63 -11.05 22.97
C ILE A 718 26.07 -11.03 23.45
N CYS A 719 26.71 -9.84 23.51
CA CYS A 719 28.07 -9.70 24.07
C CYS A 719 28.16 -10.23 25.50
N GLN A 720 27.17 -9.89 26.34
CA GLN A 720 27.10 -10.37 27.73
C GLN A 720 26.92 -11.89 27.79
N ALA A 721 26.01 -12.44 26.98
CA ALA A 721 25.74 -13.87 26.95
C ALA A 721 26.93 -14.71 26.43
N ILE A 722 27.72 -14.18 25.48
CA ILE A 722 28.99 -14.81 25.06
C ILE A 722 29.99 -14.78 26.22
N LYS A 723 30.20 -13.63 26.86
CA LYS A 723 31.14 -13.48 27.99
C LYS A 723 30.76 -14.35 29.20
N GLN A 724 29.47 -14.58 29.44
CA GLN A 724 28.96 -15.44 30.50
C GLN A 724 29.00 -16.94 30.13
N GLY A 725 29.38 -17.31 28.91
CA GLY A 725 29.38 -18.69 28.43
C GLY A 725 27.99 -19.26 28.16
N ARG A 726 26.94 -18.42 28.10
CA ARG A 726 25.58 -18.85 27.74
C ARG A 726 25.45 -19.14 26.25
N ILE A 727 26.14 -18.36 25.42
CA ILE A 727 26.30 -18.59 23.98
C ILE A 727 27.68 -19.17 23.76
N THR A 728 27.74 -20.38 23.21
CA THR A 728 29.00 -21.10 22.95
C THR A 728 29.21 -21.42 21.48
N LYS A 729 28.14 -21.40 20.66
CA LYS A 729 28.24 -21.56 19.20
C LYS A 729 28.87 -20.32 18.56
N PRO A 730 29.60 -20.46 17.44
CA PRO A 730 30.15 -19.32 16.71
C PRO A 730 29.04 -18.35 16.27
N VAL A 731 29.23 -17.07 16.59
CA VAL A 731 28.33 -15.99 16.17
C VAL A 731 29.07 -15.08 15.19
N VAL A 732 28.61 -15.03 13.94
CA VAL A 732 29.01 -14.01 12.96
C VAL A 732 28.03 -12.86 13.05
N CYS A 733 28.51 -11.63 13.19
CA CYS A 733 27.63 -10.48 13.33
C CYS A 733 28.11 -9.25 12.57
N TRP A 734 27.16 -8.52 11.98
CA TRP A 734 27.39 -7.18 11.45
C TRP A 734 26.21 -6.27 11.80
N CYS A 735 26.49 -5.09 12.36
CA CYS A 735 25.51 -4.03 12.58
C CYS A 735 25.61 -3.00 11.45
N ILE A 736 24.50 -2.81 10.71
CA ILE A 736 24.40 -1.82 9.61
C ILE A 736 24.08 -0.41 10.16
N GLY A 737 24.40 0.63 9.39
CA GLY A 737 24.19 2.04 9.76
C GLY A 737 25.45 2.73 10.26
N THR A 738 26.63 2.33 9.75
CA THR A 738 27.92 2.95 10.08
C THR A 738 28.02 4.38 9.55
N CYS A 739 27.38 4.68 8.40
CA CYS A 739 27.36 6.01 7.77
C CYS A 739 26.77 7.12 8.66
N ALA A 740 25.89 6.77 9.61
CA ALA A 740 25.25 7.75 10.49
C ALA A 740 26.26 8.60 11.28
N THR A 741 27.42 8.03 11.60
CA THR A 741 28.50 8.73 12.31
C THR A 741 29.24 9.75 11.44
N MET A 742 29.08 9.65 10.12
CA MET A 742 29.72 10.51 9.12
C MET A 742 28.83 11.69 8.70
N PHE A 743 27.53 11.66 9.01
CA PHE A 743 26.62 12.76 8.73
C PHE A 743 26.78 13.92 9.75
N SER A 744 26.48 15.14 9.30
CA SER A 744 26.58 16.36 10.11
C SER A 744 25.40 16.54 11.08
N SER A 745 24.26 15.94 10.78
CA SER A 745 23.02 15.98 11.56
C SER A 745 22.44 14.58 11.74
N GLU A 746 21.59 14.39 12.75
CA GLU A 746 20.85 13.14 12.93
C GLU A 746 20.00 12.81 11.68
N VAL A 747 20.10 11.56 11.22
CA VAL A 747 19.30 11.03 10.12
C VAL A 747 18.49 9.86 10.66
N GLN A 748 17.16 9.97 10.60
CA GLN A 748 16.26 8.86 10.87
C GLN A 748 16.21 7.96 9.64
N PHE A 749 16.65 6.72 9.77
CA PHE A 749 16.55 5.74 8.69
C PHE A 749 15.12 5.17 8.57
N GLY A 750 14.90 4.31 7.57
CA GLY A 750 13.56 3.87 7.16
C GLY A 750 12.81 3.12 8.25
N HIS A 751 13.49 2.20 8.94
CA HIS A 751 12.93 1.47 10.08
C HIS A 751 12.69 2.40 11.29
N ALA A 752 11.57 2.22 11.99
CA ALA A 752 11.21 3.07 13.11
C ALA A 752 12.24 3.05 14.25
N GLY A 753 12.85 1.89 14.50
CA GLY A 753 13.87 1.71 15.53
C GLY A 753 15.28 2.19 15.17
N ALA A 754 15.53 2.59 13.91
CA ALA A 754 16.86 2.93 13.41
C ALA A 754 17.26 4.38 13.73
N CYS A 755 17.30 4.69 15.02
CA CYS A 755 17.65 6.00 15.58
C CYS A 755 18.58 5.80 16.78
N ALA A 756 19.78 6.39 16.75
CA ALA A 756 20.71 6.33 17.87
C ALA A 756 20.52 7.52 18.81
N ASN A 757 20.03 7.28 20.03
CA ASN A 757 19.88 8.34 21.04
C ASN A 757 21.16 8.55 21.87
N GLN A 758 22.06 7.56 21.88
CA GLN A 758 23.32 7.58 22.62
C GLN A 758 24.47 7.03 21.78
N ALA A 759 25.71 7.35 22.15
CA ALA A 759 26.90 6.85 21.45
C ALA A 759 26.98 5.31 21.42
N ALA A 760 26.53 4.65 22.50
CA ALA A 760 26.46 3.19 22.59
C ALA A 760 25.48 2.58 21.58
N GLU A 761 24.47 3.32 21.11
CA GLU A 761 23.49 2.83 20.13
C GLU A 761 24.00 2.91 18.68
N THR A 762 25.19 3.47 18.44
CA THR A 762 25.77 3.55 17.10
C THR A 762 26.21 2.16 16.60
N ALA A 763 26.04 1.91 15.30
CA ALA A 763 26.45 0.64 14.68
C ALA A 763 27.96 0.36 14.87
N VAL A 764 28.79 1.41 14.77
CA VAL A 764 30.25 1.32 14.97
C VAL A 764 30.60 0.85 16.39
N ALA A 765 29.98 1.43 17.42
CA ALA A 765 30.22 1.03 18.81
C ALA A 765 29.78 -0.41 19.07
N LYS A 766 28.62 -0.82 18.53
CA LYS A 766 28.13 -2.20 18.64
C LYS A 766 29.06 -3.21 17.96
N ASN A 767 29.50 -2.93 16.73
CA ASN A 767 30.43 -3.79 16.00
C ASN A 767 31.75 -3.98 16.77
N GLN A 768 32.29 -2.92 17.36
CA GLN A 768 33.48 -3.00 18.20
C GLN A 768 33.23 -3.85 19.45
N ALA A 769 32.13 -3.62 20.17
CA ALA A 769 31.80 -4.36 21.39
C ALA A 769 31.55 -5.86 21.13
N LEU A 770 30.92 -6.22 20.00
CA LEU A 770 30.71 -7.61 19.58
C LEU A 770 32.02 -8.30 19.26
N LYS A 771 32.92 -7.62 18.54
CA LYS A 771 34.26 -8.12 18.22
C LYS A 771 35.08 -8.39 19.48
N GLU A 772 35.06 -7.47 20.44
CA GLU A 772 35.73 -7.63 21.75
C GLU A 772 35.13 -8.74 22.61
N ALA A 773 33.84 -9.04 22.44
CA ALA A 773 33.17 -10.15 23.13
C ALA A 773 33.52 -11.52 22.53
N GLY A 774 34.14 -11.58 21.35
CA GLY A 774 34.52 -12.82 20.67
C GLY A 774 33.60 -13.22 19.51
N ALA A 775 32.68 -12.35 19.09
CA ALA A 775 31.92 -12.56 17.85
C ALA A 775 32.79 -12.29 16.61
N PHE A 776 32.49 -12.98 15.51
CA PHE A 776 33.15 -12.79 14.22
C PHE A 776 32.50 -11.60 13.49
N VAL A 777 33.19 -10.47 13.45
CA VAL A 777 32.68 -9.22 12.86
C VAL A 777 33.52 -8.84 11.63
N PRO A 778 32.93 -8.75 10.41
CA PRO A 778 33.63 -8.33 9.21
C PRO A 778 33.97 -6.83 9.25
N LYS A 779 34.77 -6.32 8.30
CA LYS A 779 35.09 -4.87 8.26
C LYS A 779 33.94 -4.03 7.72
N SER A 780 33.19 -4.57 6.77
CA SER A 780 32.00 -3.96 6.17
C SER A 780 31.02 -5.07 5.77
N PHE A 781 29.82 -4.69 5.30
CA PHE A 781 28.84 -5.66 4.84
C PHE A 781 29.33 -6.51 3.65
N ASP A 782 30.20 -5.95 2.80
CA ASP A 782 30.74 -6.64 1.61
C ASP A 782 31.57 -7.87 1.96
N GLU A 783 32.24 -7.86 3.12
CA GLU A 783 33.06 -8.96 3.62
C GLU A 783 32.25 -9.97 4.47
N LEU A 784 30.94 -9.75 4.66
CA LEU A 784 30.10 -10.63 5.48
C LEU A 784 30.05 -12.06 4.92
N GLY A 785 29.93 -12.20 3.60
CA GLY A 785 29.92 -13.52 2.95
C GLY A 785 31.24 -14.28 3.15
N GLU A 786 32.37 -13.57 3.06
CA GLU A 786 33.71 -14.15 3.29
C GLU A 786 33.89 -14.61 4.74
N MET A 787 33.45 -13.78 5.71
CA MET A 787 33.51 -14.14 7.12
C MET A 787 32.62 -15.34 7.47
N ILE A 788 31.39 -15.40 6.92
CA ILE A 788 30.51 -16.57 7.08
C ILE A 788 31.17 -17.83 6.52
N LYS A 789 31.74 -17.74 5.31
CA LYS A 789 32.43 -18.87 4.68
C LYS A 789 33.61 -19.36 5.53
N PHE A 790 34.43 -18.43 6.02
CA PHE A 790 35.59 -18.74 6.84
C PHE A 790 35.22 -19.55 8.09
N VAL A 791 34.18 -19.12 8.83
CA VAL A 791 33.71 -19.81 10.04
C VAL A 791 33.11 -21.18 9.69
N TYR A 792 32.35 -21.27 8.59
CA TYR A 792 31.76 -22.52 8.15
C TYR A 792 32.83 -23.57 7.77
N ASP A 793 33.82 -23.18 6.96
CA ASP A 793 34.90 -24.06 6.51
C ASP A 793 35.72 -24.60 7.72
N ASP A 794 35.93 -23.77 8.75
CA ASP A 794 36.59 -24.19 10.01
C ASP A 794 35.75 -25.22 10.78
N LEU A 795 34.43 -25.05 10.85
CA LEU A 795 33.53 -26.02 11.50
C LEU A 795 33.45 -27.35 10.75
N VAL A 796 33.49 -27.34 9.41
CA VAL A 796 33.58 -28.55 8.59
C VAL A 796 34.92 -29.24 8.80
N ALA A 797 36.03 -28.49 8.80
CA ALA A 797 37.36 -29.04 9.04
C ALA A 797 37.50 -29.69 10.44
N LYS A 798 36.80 -29.14 11.44
CA LYS A 798 36.72 -29.71 12.80
C LYS A 798 35.76 -30.89 12.93
N GLY A 799 35.01 -31.22 11.88
CA GLY A 799 34.01 -32.30 11.90
C GLY A 799 32.75 -31.99 12.70
N VAL A 800 32.53 -30.72 13.09
CA VAL A 800 31.30 -30.26 13.76
C VAL A 800 30.14 -30.28 12.78
N ILE A 801 30.38 -29.76 11.56
CA ILE A 801 29.42 -29.83 10.46
C ILE A 801 29.83 -30.95 9.49
N GLN A 802 28.90 -31.84 9.20
CA GLN A 802 29.04 -32.86 8.15
C GLN A 802 27.94 -32.60 7.12
N PRO A 803 28.28 -31.97 5.97
CA PRO A 803 27.28 -31.60 4.97
C PRO A 803 26.52 -32.83 4.47
N ALA A 804 25.20 -32.75 4.47
CA ALA A 804 24.35 -33.81 3.94
C ALA A 804 24.41 -33.87 2.41
N GLU A 805 24.13 -35.05 1.86
CA GLU A 805 23.96 -35.23 0.42
C GLU A 805 22.70 -34.49 -0.08
N GLU A 806 22.80 -33.78 -1.21
CA GLU A 806 21.69 -33.02 -1.78
C GLU A 806 20.67 -33.96 -2.43
N VAL A 807 19.42 -33.85 -2.01
CA VAL A 807 18.29 -34.57 -2.59
C VAL A 807 17.46 -33.60 -3.44
N PRO A 808 17.20 -33.91 -4.73
CA PRO A 808 16.36 -33.06 -5.58
C PRO A 808 14.94 -32.89 -4.99
N PRO A 809 14.40 -31.67 -4.95
CA PRO A 809 13.05 -31.43 -4.44
C PRO A 809 11.97 -31.90 -5.44
N PRO A 810 10.75 -32.19 -4.97
CA PRO A 810 9.59 -32.35 -5.84
C PRO A 810 9.41 -31.15 -6.78
N THR A 811 9.07 -31.41 -8.04
CA THR A 811 8.87 -30.36 -9.04
C THR A 811 7.44 -29.83 -9.01
N VAL A 812 7.29 -28.50 -9.06
CA VAL A 812 5.98 -27.83 -9.22
C VAL A 812 5.88 -27.27 -10.65
N PRO A 813 4.74 -27.42 -11.34
CA PRO A 813 4.55 -26.83 -12.67
C PRO A 813 4.69 -25.31 -12.63
N MET A 814 5.20 -24.73 -13.73
CA MET A 814 5.23 -23.27 -13.87
C MET A 814 3.81 -22.70 -14.03
N ASP A 815 3.53 -21.61 -13.32
CA ASP A 815 2.27 -20.89 -13.47
C ASP A 815 2.05 -20.40 -14.90
N TYR A 816 0.81 -20.57 -15.41
CA TYR A 816 0.43 -20.14 -16.74
C TYR A 816 0.69 -18.64 -16.98
N SER A 817 0.39 -17.79 -15.99
CA SER A 817 0.61 -16.33 -16.11
C SER A 817 2.09 -16.01 -16.30
N TRP A 818 2.96 -16.70 -15.56
CA TRP A 818 4.41 -16.48 -15.62
C TRP A 818 5.01 -17.00 -16.93
N ALA A 819 4.63 -18.20 -17.36
CA ALA A 819 5.05 -18.76 -18.65
C ALA A 819 4.63 -17.87 -19.84
N ARG A 820 3.44 -17.26 -19.76
CA ARG A 820 2.95 -16.31 -20.76
C ARG A 820 3.72 -14.98 -20.73
N GLU A 821 4.02 -14.45 -19.55
CA GLU A 821 4.77 -13.19 -19.39
C GLU A 821 6.19 -13.31 -19.93
N LEU A 822 6.83 -14.47 -19.75
CA LEU A 822 8.15 -14.79 -20.32
C LEU A 822 8.11 -15.20 -21.81
N GLY A 823 6.92 -15.31 -22.42
CA GLY A 823 6.78 -15.72 -23.83
C GLY A 823 7.12 -17.19 -24.10
N LEU A 824 7.17 -18.05 -23.08
CA LEU A 824 7.49 -19.48 -23.21
C LEU A 824 6.32 -20.28 -23.81
N ILE A 825 5.10 -19.79 -23.64
CA ILE A 825 3.88 -20.38 -24.18
C ILE A 825 3.04 -19.34 -24.90
N ARG A 826 2.20 -19.81 -25.82
CA ARG A 826 1.16 -19.02 -26.47
C ARG A 826 -0.20 -19.68 -26.25
N LYS A 827 -1.21 -18.88 -25.91
CA LYS A 827 -2.60 -19.31 -25.87
C LYS A 827 -3.41 -18.39 -26.79
N PRO A 828 -4.12 -18.92 -27.80
CA PRO A 828 -4.96 -18.09 -28.65
C PRO A 828 -6.05 -17.42 -27.80
N ALA A 829 -6.34 -16.15 -28.08
CA ALA A 829 -7.44 -15.44 -27.46
C ALA A 829 -8.76 -16.08 -27.90
N SER A 830 -9.64 -16.41 -26.95
CA SER A 830 -10.96 -16.98 -27.25
C SER A 830 -11.98 -15.93 -27.70
N PHE A 831 -11.69 -14.65 -27.46
CA PHE A 831 -12.59 -13.53 -27.72
C PHE A 831 -11.83 -12.42 -28.45
N MET A 832 -12.55 -11.72 -29.33
CA MET A 832 -12.11 -10.48 -29.96
C MET A 832 -13.11 -9.38 -29.60
N THR A 833 -12.60 -8.21 -29.24
CA THR A 833 -13.39 -6.99 -28.99
C THR A 833 -12.69 -5.81 -29.66
N SER A 834 -13.46 -4.86 -30.18
CA SER A 834 -12.96 -3.68 -30.91
C SER A 834 -13.62 -2.37 -30.47
N ILE A 835 -14.60 -2.41 -29.57
CA ILE A 835 -15.43 -1.24 -29.24
C ILE A 835 -14.93 -0.46 -28.03
N CYS A 836 -14.27 -1.13 -27.10
CA CYS A 836 -13.86 -0.57 -25.81
C CYS A 836 -12.60 -1.27 -25.31
N ASP A 837 -11.68 -0.50 -24.70
CA ASP A 837 -10.56 -1.03 -23.93
C ASP A 837 -10.51 -0.34 -22.55
N GLU A 838 -10.78 -1.11 -21.51
CA GLU A 838 -10.82 -0.67 -20.12
C GLU A 838 -9.53 -0.98 -19.34
N ARG A 839 -8.55 -1.64 -19.98
CA ARG A 839 -7.35 -2.16 -19.28
C ARG A 839 -6.25 -1.11 -19.11
N GLY A 840 -6.34 -0.01 -19.85
CA GLY A 840 -5.36 1.07 -19.84
C GLY A 840 -5.43 1.96 -18.58
N GLN A 841 -4.64 3.04 -18.55
CA GLN A 841 -4.74 4.07 -17.52
C GLN A 841 -6.06 4.85 -17.58
N GLU A 842 -6.69 4.83 -18.75
CA GLU A 842 -7.94 5.51 -19.04
C GLU A 842 -8.83 4.59 -19.89
N LEU A 843 -10.14 4.72 -19.72
CA LEU A 843 -11.14 4.04 -20.54
C LEU A 843 -11.10 4.57 -21.97
N ILE A 844 -11.07 3.67 -22.96
CA ILE A 844 -11.01 4.04 -24.38
C ILE A 844 -12.24 3.50 -25.11
N TYR A 845 -12.97 4.36 -25.81
CA TYR A 845 -14.07 4.01 -26.71
C TYR A 845 -13.62 4.11 -28.16
N ALA A 846 -13.54 2.97 -28.85
CA ALA A 846 -13.10 2.86 -30.25
C ALA A 846 -11.85 3.71 -30.58
N GLY A 847 -10.84 3.66 -29.72
CA GLY A 847 -9.59 4.41 -29.86
C GLY A 847 -9.59 5.83 -29.30
N MET A 848 -10.75 6.36 -28.87
CA MET A 848 -10.83 7.68 -28.23
C MET A 848 -10.87 7.55 -26.69
N PRO A 849 -9.92 8.18 -25.96
CA PRO A 849 -9.95 8.21 -24.50
C PRO A 849 -11.21 8.94 -23.97
N ILE A 850 -11.73 8.49 -22.83
CA ILE A 850 -12.98 9.02 -22.26
C ILE A 850 -12.90 10.54 -21.98
N THR A 851 -11.74 11.06 -21.58
CA THR A 851 -11.49 12.50 -21.40
C THR A 851 -11.63 13.27 -22.70
N GLU A 852 -11.19 12.70 -23.83
CA GLU A 852 -11.35 13.32 -25.15
C GLU A 852 -12.81 13.29 -25.61
N VAL A 853 -13.55 12.22 -25.31
CA VAL A 853 -15.01 12.13 -25.56
C VAL A 853 -15.75 13.29 -24.88
N PHE A 854 -15.43 13.57 -23.61
CA PHE A 854 -16.01 14.72 -22.89
C PHE A 854 -15.48 16.06 -23.40
N LYS A 855 -14.16 16.19 -23.62
CA LYS A 855 -13.54 17.44 -24.09
C LYS A 855 -14.07 17.90 -25.45
N THR A 856 -14.47 16.95 -26.30
CA THR A 856 -15.00 17.24 -27.64
C THR A 856 -16.54 17.30 -27.68
N GLU A 857 -17.21 17.28 -26.52
CA GLU A 857 -18.66 17.42 -26.38
C GLU A 857 -19.47 16.43 -27.24
N MET A 858 -19.02 15.18 -27.32
CA MET A 858 -19.61 14.20 -28.25
C MET A 858 -21.06 13.82 -27.95
N GLY A 859 -21.52 14.00 -26.71
CA GLY A 859 -22.86 13.61 -26.27
C GLY A 859 -23.11 12.10 -26.31
N LEU A 860 -24.37 11.72 -26.11
CA LEU A 860 -24.79 10.31 -26.16
C LEU A 860 -24.73 9.79 -27.60
N GLY A 861 -25.13 10.61 -28.58
CA GLY A 861 -25.10 10.25 -30.00
C GLY A 861 -23.69 9.99 -30.52
N GLY A 862 -22.70 10.80 -30.11
CA GLY A 862 -21.31 10.58 -30.47
C GLY A 862 -20.69 9.37 -29.77
N THR A 863 -21.05 9.13 -28.51
CA THR A 863 -20.62 7.92 -27.77
C THR A 863 -21.18 6.65 -28.41
N LEU A 864 -22.44 6.67 -28.85
CA LEU A 864 -23.04 5.58 -29.65
C LEU A 864 -22.34 5.41 -30.99
N GLY A 865 -21.93 6.52 -31.63
CA GLY A 865 -21.09 6.49 -32.83
C GLY A 865 -19.79 5.69 -32.64
N LEU A 866 -19.11 5.93 -31.52
CA LEU A 866 -17.90 5.19 -31.17
C LEU A 866 -18.19 3.73 -30.83
N LEU A 867 -19.17 3.45 -29.98
CA LEU A 867 -19.40 2.08 -29.50
C LEU A 867 -20.02 1.16 -30.54
N TRP A 868 -21.02 1.64 -31.29
CA TRP A 868 -21.76 0.80 -32.25
C TRP A 868 -21.05 0.73 -33.60
N PHE A 869 -20.45 1.85 -34.03
CA PHE A 869 -19.90 1.98 -35.37
C PHE A 869 -18.39 2.17 -35.41
N GLN A 870 -17.74 2.38 -34.26
CA GLN A 870 -16.30 2.69 -34.17
C GLN A 870 -15.91 3.92 -35.00
N ARG A 871 -16.83 4.88 -35.13
CA ARG A 871 -16.63 6.13 -35.89
C ARG A 871 -16.90 7.35 -35.03
N ARG A 872 -16.04 8.36 -35.20
CA ARG A 872 -16.32 9.73 -34.74
C ARG A 872 -17.26 10.40 -35.74
N LEU A 873 -18.56 10.34 -35.46
CA LEU A 873 -19.57 10.90 -36.36
C LEU A 873 -19.58 12.44 -36.36
N PRO A 874 -20.02 13.08 -37.46
CA PRO A 874 -20.28 14.52 -37.47
C PRO A 874 -21.31 14.94 -36.41
N ARG A 875 -21.21 16.16 -35.88
CA ARG A 875 -22.08 16.66 -34.80
C ARG A 875 -23.58 16.55 -35.13
N TYR A 876 -23.98 16.86 -36.37
CA TYR A 876 -25.38 16.75 -36.79
C TYR A 876 -25.86 15.29 -36.80
N ALA A 877 -24.98 14.33 -37.09
CA ALA A 877 -25.30 12.91 -37.07
C ALA A 877 -25.47 12.43 -35.63
N CYS A 878 -24.58 12.84 -34.72
CA CYS A 878 -24.73 12.59 -33.28
C CYS A 878 -26.08 13.13 -32.77
N GLN A 879 -26.40 14.38 -33.10
CA GLN A 879 -27.65 15.02 -32.68
C GLN A 879 -28.87 14.33 -33.28
N PHE A 880 -28.84 13.91 -34.55
CA PHE A 880 -29.92 13.15 -35.16
C PHE A 880 -30.17 11.81 -34.45
N ILE A 881 -29.11 11.09 -34.07
CA ILE A 881 -29.22 9.85 -33.30
C ILE A 881 -29.92 10.12 -31.97
N GLU A 882 -29.53 11.17 -31.25
CA GLU A 882 -30.18 11.56 -29.99
C GLU A 882 -31.66 11.91 -30.20
N MET A 883 -31.99 12.66 -31.26
CA MET A 883 -33.38 12.97 -31.61
C MET A 883 -34.20 11.70 -31.89
N CYS A 884 -33.62 10.71 -32.57
CA CYS A 884 -34.27 9.41 -32.80
C CYS A 884 -34.58 8.69 -31.49
N LEU A 885 -33.65 8.70 -30.52
CA LEU A 885 -33.87 8.12 -29.20
C LEU A 885 -35.00 8.84 -28.43
N MET A 886 -35.06 10.17 -28.53
CA MET A 886 -36.10 10.96 -27.87
C MET A 886 -37.50 10.66 -28.41
N VAL A 887 -37.69 10.60 -29.73
CA VAL A 887 -39.03 10.37 -30.30
C VAL A 887 -39.49 8.91 -30.20
N THR A 888 -38.56 7.98 -29.98
CA THR A 888 -38.86 6.56 -29.76
C THR A 888 -38.95 6.18 -28.27
N ALA A 889 -38.69 7.13 -27.37
CA ALA A 889 -38.57 6.91 -25.93
C ALA A 889 -39.78 6.18 -25.33
N ASP A 890 -40.99 6.63 -25.65
CA ASP A 890 -42.23 5.99 -25.23
C ASP A 890 -43.39 6.25 -26.20
N HIS A 891 -44.46 5.46 -26.10
CA HIS A 891 -45.70 5.62 -26.86
C HIS A 891 -46.92 5.11 -26.08
N GLY A 892 -46.88 5.27 -24.75
CA GLY A 892 -47.95 4.93 -23.84
C GLY A 892 -48.03 3.43 -23.45
N PRO A 893 -48.82 3.12 -22.42
CA PRO A 893 -48.80 1.81 -21.75
C PRO A 893 -49.50 0.68 -22.53
N ALA A 894 -50.18 1.00 -23.63
CA ALA A 894 -51.01 0.04 -24.38
C ALA A 894 -50.22 -0.81 -25.38
N VAL A 895 -48.99 -0.41 -25.70
CA VAL A 895 -48.14 -1.20 -26.60
C VAL A 895 -47.61 -2.44 -25.88
N SER A 896 -47.41 -3.53 -26.63
CA SER A 896 -47.08 -4.86 -26.08
C SER A 896 -45.97 -4.83 -25.04
N GLY A 897 -44.85 -4.14 -25.32
CA GLY A 897 -43.73 -4.10 -24.37
C GLY A 897 -43.98 -3.26 -23.13
N ALA A 898 -44.70 -2.14 -23.25
CA ALA A 898 -45.05 -1.32 -22.09
C ALA A 898 -46.02 -2.09 -21.17
N HIS A 899 -47.02 -2.76 -21.76
CA HIS A 899 -47.96 -3.60 -21.04
C HIS A 899 -47.25 -4.73 -20.29
N ASN A 900 -46.36 -5.47 -20.96
CA ASN A 900 -45.58 -6.54 -20.32
C ASN A 900 -44.68 -6.03 -19.19
N THR A 901 -44.09 -4.83 -19.36
CA THR A 901 -43.28 -4.19 -18.30
C THR A 901 -44.15 -3.87 -17.08
N ILE A 902 -45.32 -3.30 -17.30
CA ILE A 902 -46.28 -2.93 -16.25
C ILE A 902 -46.78 -4.18 -15.51
N VAL A 903 -47.20 -5.21 -16.24
CA VAL A 903 -47.68 -6.47 -15.63
C VAL A 903 -46.59 -7.11 -14.78
N CYS A 904 -45.35 -7.15 -15.28
CA CYS A 904 -44.20 -7.69 -14.55
C CYS A 904 -43.85 -6.86 -13.29
N ALA A 905 -43.92 -5.52 -13.39
CA ALA A 905 -43.67 -4.62 -12.27
C ALA A 905 -44.72 -4.78 -11.16
N ARG A 906 -45.99 -4.91 -11.57
CA ARG A 906 -47.15 -5.20 -10.71
C ARG A 906 -47.10 -6.59 -10.08
N ALA A 907 -46.43 -7.55 -10.73
CA ALA A 907 -46.14 -8.87 -10.17
C ALA A 907 -45.02 -8.86 -9.12
N GLY A 908 -44.55 -7.69 -8.68
CA GLY A 908 -43.56 -7.57 -7.62
C GLY A 908 -42.12 -7.76 -8.09
N LYS A 909 -41.86 -7.86 -9.40
CA LYS A 909 -40.50 -8.03 -9.93
C LYS A 909 -39.68 -6.73 -9.86
N ASP A 910 -38.37 -6.89 -10.01
CA ASP A 910 -37.37 -5.82 -10.04
C ASP A 910 -37.31 -5.12 -11.41
N LEU A 911 -36.58 -4.00 -11.47
CA LEU A 911 -36.45 -3.14 -12.66
C LEU A 911 -35.97 -3.93 -13.88
N ILE A 912 -34.94 -4.76 -13.72
CA ILE A 912 -34.31 -5.48 -14.84
C ILE A 912 -35.26 -6.55 -15.36
N SER A 913 -35.87 -7.35 -14.46
CA SER A 913 -36.89 -8.33 -14.85
C SER A 913 -38.07 -7.68 -15.59
N SER A 914 -38.58 -6.55 -15.10
CA SER A 914 -39.72 -5.86 -15.69
C SER A 914 -39.39 -5.22 -17.03
N LEU A 915 -38.26 -4.52 -17.14
CA LEU A 915 -37.77 -3.97 -18.39
C LEU A 915 -37.59 -5.08 -19.43
N THR A 916 -36.89 -6.16 -19.08
CA THR A 916 -36.59 -7.26 -20.00
C THR A 916 -37.87 -7.95 -20.48
N SER A 917 -38.86 -8.15 -19.60
CA SER A 917 -40.18 -8.68 -19.96
C SER A 917 -40.86 -7.86 -21.07
N GLY A 918 -40.71 -6.54 -21.02
CA GLY A 918 -41.18 -5.64 -22.08
C GLY A 918 -40.32 -5.68 -23.34
N LEU A 919 -38.99 -5.62 -23.19
CA LEU A 919 -38.06 -5.60 -24.32
C LEU A 919 -38.13 -6.88 -25.17
N LEU A 920 -38.40 -8.04 -24.56
CA LEU A 920 -38.57 -9.31 -25.28
C LEU A 920 -39.80 -9.34 -26.22
N THR A 921 -40.68 -8.33 -26.14
CA THR A 921 -41.77 -8.16 -27.12
C THR A 921 -41.32 -7.41 -28.39
N ILE A 922 -40.16 -6.75 -28.35
CA ILE A 922 -39.61 -5.99 -29.47
C ILE A 922 -39.03 -6.98 -30.50
N GLY A 923 -39.43 -6.84 -31.75
CA GLY A 923 -39.09 -7.71 -32.87
C GLY A 923 -40.00 -7.41 -34.06
N ASP A 924 -40.43 -8.44 -34.78
CA ASP A 924 -41.11 -8.28 -36.08
C ASP A 924 -42.39 -7.44 -36.04
N ARG A 925 -43.30 -7.72 -35.09
CA ARG A 925 -44.63 -7.06 -35.04
C ARG A 925 -44.64 -5.76 -34.23
N PHE A 926 -43.74 -5.62 -33.25
CA PHE A 926 -43.65 -4.46 -32.38
C PHE A 926 -42.20 -3.98 -32.36
N GLY A 927 -41.95 -2.75 -32.86
CA GLY A 927 -40.62 -2.14 -32.91
C GLY A 927 -39.75 -2.47 -34.13
N GLY A 928 -40.06 -3.51 -34.91
CA GLY A 928 -39.31 -3.88 -36.12
C GLY A 928 -39.59 -3.03 -37.36
N ALA A 929 -40.51 -2.07 -37.28
CA ALA A 929 -40.93 -1.27 -38.43
C ALA A 929 -39.83 -0.34 -38.97
N LEU A 930 -38.91 0.15 -38.11
CA LEU A 930 -37.79 1.01 -38.51
C LEU A 930 -36.86 0.27 -39.47
N ASP A 931 -36.41 -0.92 -39.06
CA ASP A 931 -35.49 -1.77 -39.83
C ASP A 931 -36.16 -2.31 -41.11
N ALA A 932 -37.43 -2.73 -41.01
CA ALA A 932 -38.19 -3.21 -42.16
C ALA A 932 -38.39 -2.13 -43.24
N ALA A 933 -38.69 -0.90 -42.83
CA ALA A 933 -38.82 0.22 -43.78
C ALA A 933 -37.47 0.57 -44.41
N ALA A 934 -36.41 0.70 -43.61
CA ALA A 934 -35.06 0.96 -44.11
C ALA A 934 -34.61 -0.05 -45.18
N LYS A 935 -34.77 -1.35 -44.91
CA LYS A 935 -34.43 -2.43 -45.85
C LYS A 935 -35.30 -2.41 -47.11
N GLN A 936 -36.62 -2.23 -46.96
CA GLN A 936 -37.55 -2.26 -48.10
C GLN A 936 -37.35 -1.08 -49.05
N PHE A 937 -37.18 0.13 -48.52
CA PHE A 937 -36.92 1.33 -49.32
C PHE A 937 -35.53 1.28 -49.96
N SER A 938 -34.49 0.90 -49.20
CA SER A 938 -33.13 0.76 -49.75
C SER A 938 -33.11 -0.20 -50.93
N LYS A 939 -33.70 -1.40 -50.77
CA LYS A 939 -33.78 -2.39 -51.86
C LYS A 939 -34.49 -1.87 -53.11
N ALA A 940 -35.56 -1.09 -52.93
CA ALA A 940 -36.29 -0.53 -54.07
C ALA A 940 -35.46 0.54 -54.79
N PHE A 941 -34.90 1.49 -54.02
CA PHE A 941 -34.05 2.56 -54.52
C PHE A 941 -32.78 2.03 -55.21
N ASP A 942 -32.07 1.11 -54.57
CA ASP A 942 -30.82 0.52 -55.06
C ASP A 942 -31.05 -0.36 -56.31
N SER A 943 -32.28 -0.86 -56.52
CA SER A 943 -32.65 -1.57 -57.76
C SER A 943 -32.94 -0.67 -58.95
N GLY A 944 -32.88 0.67 -58.77
CA GLY A 944 -33.20 1.66 -59.81
C GLY A 944 -34.68 1.76 -60.15
N MET A 945 -35.56 1.19 -59.31
CA MET A 945 -37.01 1.20 -59.52
C MET A 945 -37.57 2.60 -59.28
N LEU A 946 -38.47 3.09 -60.14
CA LEU A 946 -39.13 4.37 -59.90
C LEU A 946 -40.17 4.25 -58.76
N PRO A 947 -40.46 5.33 -57.99
CA PRO A 947 -41.42 5.29 -56.88
C PRO A 947 -42.77 4.65 -57.23
N MET A 948 -43.31 4.96 -58.42
CA MET A 948 -44.59 4.41 -58.90
C MET A 948 -44.51 2.91 -59.21
N GLU A 949 -43.40 2.46 -59.78
CA GLU A 949 -43.15 1.03 -60.04
C GLU A 949 -43.05 0.25 -58.74
N PHE A 950 -42.39 0.79 -57.73
CA PHE A 950 -42.30 0.20 -56.40
C PHE A 950 -43.66 0.06 -55.73
N VAL A 951 -44.48 1.12 -55.75
CA VAL A 951 -45.85 1.08 -55.20
C VAL A 951 -46.70 0.01 -55.91
N ASN A 952 -46.59 -0.08 -57.24
CA ASN A 952 -47.34 -1.07 -58.03
C ASN A 952 -46.85 -2.49 -57.78
N LYS A 953 -45.53 -2.69 -57.65
CA LYS A 953 -44.93 -3.98 -57.31
C LYS A 953 -45.40 -4.49 -55.95
N MET A 954 -45.36 -3.65 -54.91
CA MET A 954 -45.84 -4.05 -53.58
C MET A 954 -47.33 -4.43 -53.60
N LYS A 955 -48.16 -3.68 -54.33
CA LYS A 955 -49.56 -4.03 -54.56
C LYS A 955 -49.71 -5.38 -55.26
N LYS A 956 -48.93 -5.63 -56.33
CA LYS A 956 -48.94 -6.88 -57.08
C LYS A 956 -48.52 -8.07 -56.22
N ASP A 957 -47.52 -7.88 -55.37
CA ASP A 957 -46.99 -8.89 -54.46
C ASP A 957 -47.89 -9.11 -53.21
N GLY A 958 -49.00 -8.38 -53.08
CA GLY A 958 -49.89 -8.46 -51.92
C GLY A 958 -49.27 -7.93 -50.62
N LYS A 959 -48.25 -7.06 -50.72
CA LYS A 959 -47.50 -6.51 -49.58
C LYS A 959 -47.84 -5.04 -49.36
N LEU A 960 -47.98 -4.66 -48.10
CA LEU A 960 -48.00 -3.25 -47.71
C LEU A 960 -46.58 -2.68 -47.70
N ILE A 961 -46.46 -1.37 -47.90
CA ILE A 961 -45.18 -0.67 -47.81
C ILE A 961 -44.93 -0.36 -46.34
N MET A 962 -43.84 -0.89 -45.79
CA MET A 962 -43.41 -0.65 -44.43
C MET A 962 -43.02 0.81 -44.26
N GLY A 963 -43.42 1.42 -43.14
CA GLY A 963 -43.20 2.85 -42.91
C GLY A 963 -44.25 3.77 -43.56
N ILE A 964 -45.22 3.24 -44.32
CA ILE A 964 -46.33 4.02 -44.90
C ILE A 964 -47.65 3.69 -44.19
N GLY A 965 -48.35 4.73 -43.76
CA GLY A 965 -49.67 4.63 -43.14
C GLY A 965 -49.70 5.05 -41.69
N HIS A 966 -50.77 5.75 -41.32
CA HIS A 966 -51.07 6.14 -39.96
C HIS A 966 -52.57 5.94 -39.66
N ARG A 967 -52.91 5.63 -38.39
CA ARG A 967 -54.30 5.42 -37.94
C ARG A 967 -55.14 6.71 -37.96
N VAL A 968 -54.60 7.81 -37.43
CA VAL A 968 -55.30 9.10 -37.29
C VAL A 968 -54.73 10.24 -38.17
N LYS A 969 -53.40 10.39 -38.22
CA LYS A 969 -52.71 11.43 -38.99
C LYS A 969 -52.84 11.24 -40.50
N SER A 970 -52.77 12.36 -41.22
CA SER A 970 -52.95 12.44 -42.67
C SER A 970 -52.12 13.57 -43.27
N ILE A 971 -52.10 13.72 -44.60
CA ILE A 971 -51.36 14.79 -45.27
C ILE A 971 -51.77 16.21 -44.81
N ASN A 972 -53.03 16.39 -44.37
CA ASN A 972 -53.54 17.68 -43.86
C ASN A 972 -53.44 17.80 -42.32
N ASN A 973 -53.08 16.72 -41.62
CA ASN A 973 -52.90 16.67 -40.17
C ASN A 973 -51.64 15.83 -39.89
N PRO A 974 -50.44 16.43 -40.02
CA PRO A 974 -49.19 15.69 -40.01
C PRO A 974 -48.85 15.10 -38.64
N ASP A 975 -48.03 14.04 -38.64
CA ASP A 975 -47.35 13.57 -37.43
C ASP A 975 -46.21 14.53 -37.08
N MET A 976 -46.29 15.17 -35.91
CA MET A 976 -45.31 16.16 -35.48
C MET A 976 -43.91 15.58 -35.29
N ARG A 977 -43.79 14.29 -34.92
CA ARG A 977 -42.47 13.65 -34.79
C ARG A 977 -41.77 13.55 -36.14
N VAL A 978 -42.53 13.24 -37.19
CA VAL A 978 -42.04 13.21 -38.57
C VAL A 978 -41.64 14.61 -39.02
N GLN A 979 -42.44 15.64 -38.74
CA GLN A 979 -42.09 17.03 -39.11
C GLN A 979 -40.79 17.48 -38.44
N ILE A 980 -40.66 17.31 -37.11
CA ILE A 980 -39.46 17.70 -36.35
C ILE A 980 -38.18 17.05 -36.93
N LEU A 981 -38.23 15.74 -37.19
CA LEU A 981 -37.08 15.03 -37.75
C LEU A 981 -36.83 15.42 -39.22
N LYS A 982 -37.88 15.62 -40.01
CA LYS A 982 -37.80 16.04 -41.41
C LYS A 982 -37.14 17.40 -41.57
N ASP A 983 -37.55 18.37 -40.77
CA ASP A 983 -36.99 19.71 -40.78
C ASP A 983 -35.50 19.68 -40.43
N PHE A 984 -35.14 18.91 -39.39
CA PHE A 984 -33.73 18.73 -39.00
C PHE A 984 -32.90 18.10 -40.11
N VAL A 985 -33.36 16.97 -40.68
CA VAL A 985 -32.64 16.24 -41.74
C VAL A 985 -32.47 17.12 -42.97
N LYS A 986 -33.52 17.81 -43.43
CA LYS A 986 -33.46 18.70 -44.60
C LYS A 986 -32.55 19.91 -44.41
N GLN A 987 -32.40 20.38 -43.16
CA GLN A 987 -31.53 21.50 -42.86
C GLN A 987 -30.04 21.11 -42.77
N HIS A 988 -29.72 19.90 -42.29
CA HIS A 988 -28.36 19.55 -41.88
C HIS A 988 -27.69 18.45 -42.71
N PHE A 989 -28.45 17.57 -43.37
CA PHE A 989 -27.85 16.46 -44.12
C PHE A 989 -27.32 16.95 -45.46
N THR A 990 -26.16 16.43 -45.84
CA THR A 990 -25.50 16.73 -47.12
C THR A 990 -26.29 16.17 -48.31
N SER A 991 -26.92 15.01 -48.14
CA SER A 991 -27.75 14.37 -49.17
C SER A 991 -28.78 13.45 -48.51
N THR A 992 -29.98 13.41 -49.09
CA THR A 992 -31.15 12.71 -48.55
C THR A 992 -31.88 11.90 -49.63
N GLN A 993 -31.12 11.24 -50.52
CA GLN A 993 -31.66 10.62 -51.74
C GLN A 993 -32.72 9.56 -51.43
N LEU A 994 -32.53 8.77 -50.37
CA LEU A 994 -33.50 7.74 -50.01
C LEU A 994 -34.74 8.33 -49.35
N LEU A 995 -34.59 9.37 -48.53
CA LEU A 995 -35.72 10.13 -47.99
C LEU A 995 -36.52 10.81 -49.12
N ASP A 996 -35.85 11.38 -50.12
CA ASP A 996 -36.52 12.00 -51.29
C ASP A 996 -37.34 10.96 -52.06
N TYR A 997 -36.74 9.79 -52.31
CA TYR A 997 -37.45 8.65 -52.90
C TYR A 997 -38.66 8.22 -52.06
N ALA A 998 -38.52 8.14 -50.74
CA ALA A 998 -39.61 7.78 -49.83
C ALA A 998 -40.74 8.82 -49.80
N LEU A 999 -40.40 10.12 -49.88
CA LEU A 999 -41.39 11.21 -49.97
C LEU A 999 -42.13 11.21 -51.31
N ASP A 1000 -41.50 10.80 -52.40
CA ASP A 1000 -42.19 10.61 -53.68
C ASP A 1000 -43.13 9.39 -53.65
N VAL A 1001 -42.73 8.31 -52.97
CA VAL A 1001 -43.63 7.18 -52.67
C VAL A 1001 -44.83 7.66 -51.83
N GLU A 1002 -44.60 8.52 -50.81
CA GLU A 1002 -45.66 9.12 -50.00
C GLU A 1002 -46.64 9.94 -50.84
N LYS A 1003 -46.18 10.78 -51.78
CA LYS A 1003 -47.07 11.54 -52.68
C LYS A 1003 -48.02 10.62 -53.46
N ILE A 1004 -47.50 9.48 -53.92
CA ILE A 1004 -48.28 8.49 -54.66
C ILE A 1004 -49.28 7.80 -53.73
N THR A 1005 -48.89 7.40 -52.52
CA THR A 1005 -49.78 6.68 -51.60
C THR A 1005 -50.85 7.59 -50.98
N THR A 1006 -50.50 8.84 -50.66
CA THR A 1006 -51.44 9.83 -50.12
C THR A 1006 -52.50 10.25 -51.14
N SER A 1007 -52.17 10.23 -52.44
CA SER A 1007 -53.16 10.41 -53.52
C SER A 1007 -54.23 9.30 -53.56
N LYS A 1008 -53.90 8.11 -53.04
CA LYS A 1008 -54.86 6.98 -52.93
C LYS A 1008 -55.70 7.08 -51.66
N LYS A 1009 -55.07 7.37 -50.52
CA LYS A 1009 -55.76 7.63 -49.24
C LYS A 1009 -54.96 8.65 -48.43
N PRO A 1010 -55.59 9.73 -47.92
CA PRO A 1010 -54.88 10.82 -47.23
C PRO A 1010 -54.07 10.40 -46.00
N ASN A 1011 -54.38 9.26 -45.37
CA ASN A 1011 -53.71 8.75 -44.18
C ASN A 1011 -52.53 7.80 -44.49
N LEU A 1012 -52.23 7.54 -45.76
CA LEU A 1012 -51.06 6.77 -46.19
C LEU A 1012 -49.81 7.65 -46.29
N ILE A 1013 -49.51 8.36 -45.20
CA ILE A 1013 -48.33 9.21 -45.02
C ILE A 1013 -47.11 8.39 -44.60
N LEU A 1014 -45.90 8.93 -44.77
CA LEU A 1014 -44.68 8.36 -44.18
C LEU A 1014 -44.73 8.53 -42.67
N ASN A 1015 -44.76 7.41 -41.94
CA ASN A 1015 -44.81 7.42 -40.48
C ASN A 1015 -43.41 7.59 -39.87
N VAL A 1016 -43.34 7.77 -38.54
CA VAL A 1016 -42.06 8.02 -37.85
C VAL A 1016 -41.07 6.87 -38.00
N ASP A 1017 -41.54 5.62 -38.02
CA ASP A 1017 -40.70 4.44 -38.19
C ASP A 1017 -40.07 4.41 -39.60
N GLY A 1018 -40.89 4.69 -40.62
CA GLY A 1018 -40.45 4.82 -42.01
C GLY A 1018 -39.49 5.98 -42.22
N PHE A 1019 -39.79 7.13 -41.61
CA PHE A 1019 -38.94 8.31 -41.68
C PHE A 1019 -37.57 8.07 -41.05
N ILE A 1020 -37.52 7.58 -39.80
CA ILE A 1020 -36.25 7.25 -39.12
C ILE A 1020 -35.50 6.21 -39.95
N GLY A 1021 -36.18 5.18 -40.46
CA GLY A 1021 -35.59 4.14 -41.28
C GLY A 1021 -34.80 4.68 -42.48
N VAL A 1022 -35.45 5.48 -43.34
CA VAL A 1022 -34.79 6.01 -44.55
C VAL A 1022 -33.77 7.11 -44.24
N ALA A 1023 -34.05 7.97 -43.25
CA ALA A 1023 -33.13 9.03 -42.85
C ALA A 1023 -31.87 8.48 -42.17
N PHE A 1024 -31.96 7.39 -41.41
CA PHE A 1024 -30.79 6.75 -40.80
C PHE A 1024 -29.92 6.07 -41.87
N VAL A 1025 -30.53 5.48 -42.90
CA VAL A 1025 -29.79 4.96 -44.06
C VAL A 1025 -29.09 6.09 -44.83
N ASP A 1026 -29.77 7.22 -45.06
CA ASP A 1026 -29.13 8.40 -45.66
C ASP A 1026 -27.96 8.88 -44.79
N LEU A 1027 -28.12 8.95 -43.47
CA LEU A 1027 -27.02 9.33 -42.54
C LEU A 1027 -25.81 8.43 -42.73
N LEU A 1028 -25.99 7.10 -42.67
CA LEU A 1028 -24.88 6.16 -42.82
C LEU A 1028 -24.20 6.30 -44.19
N ARG A 1029 -24.99 6.46 -45.26
CA ARG A 1029 -24.45 6.54 -46.64
C ARG A 1029 -23.78 7.88 -46.97
N THR A 1030 -24.18 8.98 -46.34
CA THR A 1030 -23.80 10.34 -46.79
C THR A 1030 -23.05 11.18 -45.77
N CYS A 1031 -22.92 10.73 -44.51
CA CYS A 1031 -22.18 11.47 -43.48
C CYS A 1031 -20.64 11.46 -43.64
N GLY A 1032 -20.12 10.70 -44.61
CA GLY A 1032 -18.69 10.60 -44.89
C GLY A 1032 -17.90 9.73 -43.91
N GLY A 1033 -18.58 9.11 -42.93
CA GLY A 1033 -17.97 8.22 -41.94
C GLY A 1033 -17.93 6.74 -42.34
N PHE A 1034 -18.60 6.37 -43.44
CA PHE A 1034 -18.78 4.98 -43.86
C PHE A 1034 -18.61 4.84 -45.37
N THR A 1035 -18.03 3.72 -45.77
CA THR A 1035 -18.18 3.20 -47.13
C THR A 1035 -19.60 2.68 -47.34
N ARG A 1036 -19.96 2.43 -48.60
CA ARG A 1036 -21.29 1.92 -48.91
C ARG A 1036 -21.53 0.54 -48.31
N ASP A 1037 -20.53 -0.34 -48.37
CA ASP A 1037 -20.62 -1.70 -47.84
C ASP A 1037 -20.78 -1.69 -46.32
N GLU A 1038 -20.02 -0.87 -45.59
CA GLU A 1038 -20.17 -0.71 -44.13
C GLU A 1038 -21.57 -0.18 -43.77
N ALA A 1039 -22.07 0.82 -44.50
CA ALA A 1039 -23.39 1.39 -44.25
C ALA A 1039 -24.50 0.35 -44.44
N ASP A 1040 -24.42 -0.46 -45.50
CA ASP A 1040 -25.39 -1.51 -45.78
C ASP A 1040 -25.27 -2.67 -44.77
N GLU A 1041 -24.06 -3.04 -44.34
CA GLU A 1041 -23.83 -4.02 -43.29
C GLU A 1041 -24.49 -3.62 -41.97
N PHE A 1042 -24.31 -2.36 -41.51
CA PHE A 1042 -24.93 -1.89 -40.26
C PHE A 1042 -26.46 -1.91 -40.29
N VAL A 1043 -27.06 -1.69 -41.46
CA VAL A 1043 -28.50 -1.84 -41.67
C VAL A 1043 -28.89 -3.32 -41.65
N GLU A 1044 -28.10 -4.18 -42.30
CA GLU A 1044 -28.37 -5.62 -42.36
C GLU A 1044 -28.36 -6.28 -40.97
N ILE A 1045 -27.30 -6.03 -40.18
CA ILE A 1045 -27.14 -6.58 -38.82
C ILE A 1045 -28.10 -5.95 -37.80
N GLY A 1046 -28.86 -4.93 -38.18
CA GLY A 1046 -29.99 -4.41 -37.41
C GLY A 1046 -29.65 -3.28 -36.44
N ALA A 1047 -28.72 -2.37 -36.78
CA ALA A 1047 -28.41 -1.21 -35.95
C ALA A 1047 -29.67 -0.35 -35.64
N LEU A 1048 -30.63 -0.29 -36.58
CA LEU A 1048 -31.89 0.43 -36.41
C LEU A 1048 -32.82 -0.23 -35.37
N ASN A 1049 -32.78 -1.55 -35.22
CA ASN A 1049 -33.46 -2.23 -34.12
C ASN A 1049 -32.84 -1.80 -32.78
N GLY A 1050 -31.51 -1.66 -32.74
CA GLY A 1050 -30.79 -1.12 -31.59
C GLY A 1050 -31.27 0.27 -31.19
N ILE A 1051 -31.50 1.18 -32.14
CA ILE A 1051 -32.04 2.53 -31.88
C ILE A 1051 -33.42 2.45 -31.21
N PHE A 1052 -34.32 1.61 -31.73
CA PHE A 1052 -35.65 1.48 -31.15
C PHE A 1052 -35.59 0.85 -29.74
N VAL A 1053 -34.80 -0.21 -29.55
CA VAL A 1053 -34.63 -0.88 -28.25
C VAL A 1053 -34.05 0.08 -27.21
N LEU A 1054 -32.99 0.81 -27.56
CA LEU A 1054 -32.34 1.75 -26.64
C LEU A 1054 -33.27 2.92 -26.30
N GLY A 1055 -33.93 3.51 -27.30
CA GLY A 1055 -34.92 4.56 -27.09
C GLY A 1055 -36.06 4.08 -26.19
N ARG A 1056 -36.72 2.98 -26.57
CA ARG A 1056 -37.90 2.45 -25.88
C ARG A 1056 -37.63 1.96 -24.46
N SER A 1057 -36.39 1.56 -24.17
CA SER A 1057 -35.98 1.20 -22.81
C SER A 1057 -36.24 2.33 -21.80
N MET A 1058 -36.08 3.60 -22.21
CA MET A 1058 -36.36 4.76 -21.35
C MET A 1058 -37.83 4.78 -20.90
N GLY A 1059 -38.77 4.60 -21.82
CA GLY A 1059 -40.20 4.55 -21.52
C GLY A 1059 -40.59 3.37 -20.64
N PHE A 1060 -40.01 2.18 -20.89
CA PHE A 1060 -40.30 0.99 -20.09
C PHE A 1060 -39.77 1.11 -18.65
N ILE A 1061 -38.58 1.69 -18.46
CA ILE A 1061 -38.09 2.04 -17.11
C ILE A 1061 -39.03 3.05 -16.44
N GLY A 1062 -39.48 4.06 -17.19
CA GLY A 1062 -40.48 5.03 -16.73
C GLY A 1062 -41.76 4.35 -16.24
N HIS A 1063 -42.29 3.39 -16.99
CA HIS A 1063 -43.46 2.61 -16.60
C HIS A 1063 -43.21 1.73 -15.37
N TYR A 1064 -42.06 1.05 -15.27
CA TYR A 1064 -41.72 0.29 -14.06
C TYR A 1064 -41.73 1.19 -12.80
N LEU A 1065 -41.04 2.33 -12.87
CA LEU A 1065 -40.95 3.28 -11.76
C LEU A 1065 -42.33 3.86 -11.43
N ASP A 1066 -43.13 4.17 -12.44
CA ASP A 1066 -44.49 4.67 -12.26
C ASP A 1066 -45.37 3.65 -11.54
N GLN A 1067 -45.36 2.38 -11.93
CA GLN A 1067 -46.16 1.34 -11.27
C GLN A 1067 -45.71 1.09 -9.81
N LYS A 1068 -44.41 1.13 -9.54
CA LYS A 1068 -43.89 1.06 -8.15
C LYS A 1068 -44.33 2.26 -7.33
N ARG A 1069 -44.25 3.47 -7.90
CA ARG A 1069 -44.69 4.72 -7.25
C ARG A 1069 -46.20 4.71 -6.97
N LEU A 1070 -47.00 4.23 -7.92
CA LEU A 1070 -48.46 4.08 -7.80
C LEU A 1070 -48.88 2.92 -6.89
N LYS A 1071 -47.94 2.13 -6.36
CA LYS A 1071 -48.17 0.98 -5.49
C LYS A 1071 -49.23 0.01 -6.07
N GLN A 1072 -49.19 -0.18 -7.38
CA GLN A 1072 -50.17 -1.03 -8.07
C GLN A 1072 -49.98 -2.50 -7.70
N GLY A 1073 -51.07 -3.16 -7.26
CA GLY A 1073 -51.06 -4.58 -6.90
C GLY A 1073 -51.02 -5.52 -8.10
N LEU A 1074 -50.90 -6.83 -7.84
CA LEU A 1074 -50.83 -7.87 -8.86
C LEU A 1074 -51.93 -7.74 -9.91
N TYR A 1075 -51.57 -7.85 -11.19
CA TYR A 1075 -52.53 -7.88 -12.28
C TYR A 1075 -52.97 -9.33 -12.56
N ARG A 1076 -54.28 -9.54 -12.68
CA ARG A 1076 -54.88 -10.78 -13.19
C ARG A 1076 -55.83 -10.39 -14.32
N HIS A 1077 -55.68 -11.03 -15.47
CA HIS A 1077 -56.51 -10.71 -16.62
C HIS A 1077 -57.97 -11.14 -16.36
N PRO A 1078 -58.96 -10.29 -16.69
CA PRO A 1078 -60.38 -10.62 -16.56
C PRO A 1078 -60.77 -11.85 -17.38
N TRP A 1079 -61.73 -12.63 -16.90
CA TRP A 1079 -62.17 -13.86 -17.57
C TRP A 1079 -63.08 -13.60 -18.77
N ASP A 1080 -63.82 -12.49 -18.77
CA ASP A 1080 -64.70 -12.05 -19.85
C ASP A 1080 -63.94 -11.63 -21.12
N ASP A 1081 -62.65 -11.29 -21.01
CA ASP A 1081 -61.74 -10.99 -22.12
C ASP A 1081 -61.02 -12.23 -22.67
N ILE A 1082 -61.33 -13.44 -22.16
CA ILE A 1082 -60.74 -14.71 -22.59
C ILE A 1082 -61.82 -15.65 -23.14
N SER A 1083 -61.70 -16.03 -24.41
CA SER A 1083 -62.55 -17.07 -25.01
C SER A 1083 -62.00 -18.47 -24.67
N TYR A 1084 -62.62 -19.14 -23.69
CA TYR A 1084 -62.27 -20.51 -23.29
C TYR A 1084 -62.92 -21.54 -24.23
N VAL A 1085 -62.31 -21.77 -25.40
CA VAL A 1085 -62.70 -22.84 -26.33
C VAL A 1085 -61.98 -24.14 -25.95
N LEU A 1086 -62.37 -24.71 -24.82
CA LEU A 1086 -61.80 -25.96 -24.32
C LEU A 1086 -62.37 -27.16 -25.10
N PRO A 1087 -61.57 -28.18 -25.45
CA PRO A 1087 -62.10 -29.41 -26.02
C PRO A 1087 -63.04 -30.11 -25.02
N GLU A 1088 -64.13 -30.70 -25.51
CA GLU A 1088 -64.98 -31.56 -24.69
C GLU A 1088 -64.19 -32.77 -24.17
N HIS A 1089 -64.56 -33.26 -22.99
CA HIS A 1089 -63.85 -34.31 -22.26
C HIS A 1089 -63.49 -35.49 -23.20
N MET A 1090 -62.19 -35.70 -23.48
CA MET A 1090 -61.73 -36.93 -24.12
C MET A 1090 -61.98 -38.08 -23.13
N SER A 1091 -63.05 -38.87 -23.35
CA SER A 1091 -63.17 -40.19 -22.74
C SER A 1091 -62.06 -41.07 -23.31
N MET A 1092 -61.26 -41.71 -22.44
CA MET A 1092 -60.28 -42.73 -22.84
C MET A 1092 -60.92 -43.84 -23.68
#